data_AF-A0A7G2S2Y1-F1
#
_entry.id   AF-A0A7G2S2Y1-F1
#
_cell.length_a   1.000
_cell.length_b   1.000
_cell.length_c   1.000
_cell.angle_alpha   90.00
_cell.angle_beta   90.00
_cell.angle_gamma   90.00
#
_symmetry.space_group_name_H-M   'P 1'
#
loop_
_entity.id
_entity.type
_entity.pdbx_description
1 polymer ?
#
loop_
_entity_poly.entity_id
_entity_poly.type
_entity_poly.pdbx_seq_one_letter_code
_entity_poly.pdbx_strand_id
1 'polypeptide(L)'
;MRHLTLMAFAALALAGCNGGEDFSDATVPGCPLGANCDINPRGDSLIELQGPRVANLGYRCGNSNGYTRDKAYTPAGANIEVPAFHALCPTNSRSIEFYIGSAIFEGNRVSLGSYFLPQQLRKGTYQLTLADLIESPRRTAVQDGDAGTASAVLNRSALLHALNQQGNNPDAKIIIPGEQDLPADSGDPNTILDAQPELRAPNGFNYDDYADFKEAWQGFIDNVNASPESNVDGFDPSSTEPYQDNVDFANDRTRSGLYSFTVAGECTLQGLELEGCDFGGEASTRITFTLNALVLPDGKILGGGLGVRATSQQDRTNDYLGFQSDASLSDLLELQEQDSPSNMFVGLLGRGIGDVNEADTIAELSGRFLATSLYAGVTVDNRSDFNLDFPSQVDPLEESEKGKVTGTLLTQNLTDEAPLAFRATKNAVVQAKPDTTIISDLVGTYTIRLMRVCVGEDDDDTKCSVIPAPDDDTPDNNEEVTPVTCDRNGENCFVAGNYQLTGEGSPSDERVRIDEGVVGEFCLSIKADGTIEIGAWNDAKDNCLLTGHDVGFVTRTFENPKSANVSLMLAPGLDVRGDIPHYNTAIEGRIDLGSDGCAPMYRLGDENFEIGLRAKWVEQAYLPFIMLEENFEDPPTEIESNVFNSLTEGAVQFFNGSPGNEGCDPMAPSP
;
A
#
# COMPACT_ATOMS: atom_id res chain seq x y z
N MET A 1 -14.37 53.37 60.37
CA MET A 1 -14.84 52.04 60.80
C MET A 1 -16.33 51.72 60.48
N ARG A 2 -17.02 52.51 59.63
CA ARG A 2 -18.39 52.19 59.16
C ARG A 2 -18.46 51.60 57.73
N HIS A 3 -17.35 51.62 56.99
CA HIS A 3 -17.29 51.11 55.60
C HIS A 3 -16.73 49.69 55.47
N LEU A 4 -15.97 49.17 56.45
CA LEU A 4 -15.51 47.78 56.43
C LEU A 4 -16.63 46.78 56.79
N THR A 5 -17.59 47.19 57.62
CA THR A 5 -18.69 46.33 58.05
C THR A 5 -19.72 46.12 56.94
N LEU A 6 -19.89 47.08 56.02
CA LEU A 6 -20.86 46.95 54.91
C LEU A 6 -20.38 46.00 53.81
N MET A 7 -19.07 45.94 53.52
CA MET A 7 -18.52 45.00 52.54
C MET A 7 -18.53 43.56 53.04
N ALA A 8 -18.34 43.34 54.34
CA ALA A 8 -18.41 42.01 54.94
C ALA A 8 -19.83 41.41 54.86
N PHE A 9 -20.88 42.23 55.03
CA PHE A 9 -22.27 41.77 54.90
C PHE A 9 -22.71 41.56 53.45
N ALA A 10 -22.17 42.31 52.48
CA ALA A 10 -22.42 42.06 51.05
C ALA A 10 -21.76 40.75 50.57
N ALA A 11 -20.55 40.44 51.04
CA ALA A 11 -19.85 39.18 50.73
C ALA A 11 -20.55 37.96 51.36
N LEU A 12 -21.09 38.09 52.58
CA LEU A 12 -21.88 37.04 53.23
C LEU A 12 -23.29 36.87 52.60
N ALA A 13 -23.86 37.92 52.00
CA ALA A 13 -25.12 37.82 51.27
C ALA A 13 -24.97 37.18 49.88
N LEU A 14 -23.82 37.38 49.20
CA LEU A 14 -23.49 36.68 47.96
C LEU A 14 -23.09 35.20 48.20
N ALA A 15 -22.48 34.88 49.34
CA ALA A 15 -22.23 33.49 49.75
C ALA A 15 -23.49 32.78 50.29
N GLY A 16 -24.50 33.51 50.73
CA GLY A 16 -25.76 32.98 51.26
C GLY A 16 -26.86 32.72 50.23
N CYS A 17 -26.65 33.11 48.97
CA CYS A 17 -27.58 32.85 47.86
C CYS A 17 -27.15 31.66 46.97
N ASN A 18 -26.19 30.85 47.42
CA ASN A 18 -25.69 29.69 46.70
C ASN A 18 -25.86 28.38 47.50
N GLY A 19 -26.93 28.28 48.28
CA GLY A 19 -27.30 27.08 49.03
C GLY A 19 -28.51 26.41 48.41
N GLY A 20 -28.30 25.56 47.41
CA GLY A 20 -29.36 24.71 46.88
C GLY A 20 -29.06 23.96 45.59
N GLU A 21 -28.18 24.47 44.74
CA GLU A 21 -27.85 23.79 43.48
C GLU A 21 -26.49 23.08 43.61
N ASP A 22 -26.60 21.77 43.72
CA ASP A 22 -25.49 20.83 43.71
C ASP A 22 -24.91 20.79 42.29
N PHE A 23 -23.83 21.55 42.06
CA PHE A 23 -23.07 21.47 40.81
C PHE A 23 -22.08 20.29 40.80
N SER A 24 -22.12 19.37 41.79
CA SER A 24 -21.25 18.18 41.74
C SER A 24 -21.69 17.16 40.69
N ASP A 25 -22.93 17.27 40.19
CA ASP A 25 -23.46 16.52 39.04
C ASP A 25 -23.46 17.33 37.73
N ALA A 26 -23.08 18.61 37.76
CA ALA A 26 -22.94 19.43 36.55
C ALA A 26 -21.52 19.25 35.98
N THR A 27 -21.36 18.30 35.06
CA THR A 27 -20.24 18.33 34.11
C THR A 27 -20.44 19.58 33.26
N VAL A 28 -19.75 20.67 33.59
CA VAL A 28 -19.75 21.86 32.74
C VAL A 28 -18.77 21.56 31.61
N PRO A 29 -19.22 21.35 30.36
CA PRO A 29 -18.33 21.14 29.23
C PRO A 29 -17.54 22.44 29.04
N GLY A 30 -16.22 22.36 29.12
CA GLY A 30 -15.37 23.53 28.97
C GLY A 30 -14.04 23.40 29.69
N CYS A 31 -13.10 24.19 29.22
CA CYS A 31 -11.72 24.14 29.68
C CYS A 31 -11.56 24.78 31.05
N PRO A 32 -11.13 24.02 32.08
CA PRO A 32 -10.79 24.61 33.36
C PRO A 32 -9.75 25.70 33.17
N LEU A 33 -9.89 26.80 33.91
CA LEU A 33 -8.88 27.87 33.95
C LEU A 33 -7.50 27.27 34.29
N GLY A 34 -6.60 27.24 33.31
CA GLY A 34 -5.23 26.71 33.43
C GLY A 34 -5.02 25.28 32.89
N ALA A 35 -6.06 24.61 32.38
CA ALA A 35 -5.92 23.34 31.66
C ALA A 35 -5.55 23.60 30.19
N ASN A 36 -4.68 22.75 29.63
CA ASN A 36 -4.27 22.85 28.24
C ASN A 36 -5.31 22.16 27.35
N CYS A 37 -6.21 22.94 26.79
CA CYS A 37 -7.31 22.51 25.92
C CYS A 37 -7.05 22.81 24.44
N ASP A 38 -5.79 22.77 24.06
CA ASP A 38 -5.43 23.09 22.70
C ASP A 38 -5.34 21.82 21.86
N ILE A 39 -5.71 21.97 20.59
CA ILE A 39 -5.34 21.03 19.55
C ILE A 39 -3.81 20.89 19.57
N ASN A 40 -3.34 19.65 19.67
CA ASN A 40 -1.91 19.37 19.86
C ASN A 40 -1.42 18.21 18.98
N PRO A 41 -1.43 18.39 17.64
CA PRO A 41 -0.88 17.42 16.71
C PRO A 41 0.63 17.31 16.92
N ARG A 42 1.11 16.11 17.27
CA ARG A 42 2.53 15.85 17.53
C ARG A 42 2.92 14.41 17.24
N GLY A 43 4.19 14.21 16.92
CA GLY A 43 4.80 12.92 16.64
C GLY A 43 5.38 12.83 15.24
N ASP A 44 5.63 11.60 14.79
CA ASP A 44 6.33 11.31 13.53
C ASP A 44 5.60 10.24 12.68
N SER A 45 4.51 9.64 13.21
CA SER A 45 3.70 8.68 12.47
C SER A 45 2.50 9.37 11.83
N LEU A 46 2.37 9.22 10.53
CA LEU A 46 1.25 9.71 9.72
C LEU A 46 0.21 8.61 9.56
N ILE A 47 -1.06 8.89 9.85
CA ILE A 47 -2.16 7.94 9.67
C ILE A 47 -3.18 8.56 8.72
N GLU A 48 -3.45 7.85 7.63
CA GLU A 48 -4.48 8.20 6.65
C GLU A 48 -5.67 7.24 6.80
N LEU A 49 -6.88 7.80 6.96
CA LEU A 49 -8.13 7.05 6.80
C LEU A 49 -8.50 7.09 5.31
N GLN A 50 -8.31 5.97 4.61
CA GLN A 50 -8.66 5.76 3.22
C GLN A 50 -10.15 5.44 3.03
N GLY A 51 -10.62 5.66 1.81
CA GLY A 51 -12.03 5.68 1.46
C GLY A 51 -12.53 7.11 1.45
N PRO A 52 -13.28 7.55 2.48
CA PRO A 52 -13.63 8.95 2.59
C PRO A 52 -12.39 9.76 2.98
N ARG A 53 -11.91 10.62 2.08
CA ARG A 53 -10.96 11.68 2.43
C ARG A 53 -11.71 12.75 3.22
N VAL A 54 -11.76 12.61 4.54
CA VAL A 54 -12.52 13.48 5.44
C VAL A 54 -11.65 14.58 6.01
N ALA A 55 -12.05 15.83 5.82
CA ALA A 55 -11.52 16.96 6.56
C ALA A 55 -12.44 17.32 7.73
N ASN A 56 -11.83 17.91 8.77
CA ASN A 56 -12.46 18.20 10.06
C ASN A 56 -12.93 16.94 10.81
N LEU A 57 -12.26 15.80 10.59
CA LEU A 57 -12.49 14.57 11.36
C LEU A 57 -11.59 14.56 12.59
N GLY A 58 -12.19 14.40 13.77
CA GLY A 58 -11.46 14.36 15.03
C GLY A 58 -10.61 13.09 15.17
N TYR A 59 -9.41 13.22 15.72
CA TYR A 59 -8.56 12.08 16.05
C TYR A 59 -7.83 12.25 17.38
N ARG A 60 -7.51 11.12 18.02
CA ARG A 60 -6.70 11.07 19.24
C ARG A 60 -5.81 9.83 19.27
N CYS A 61 -4.54 10.03 19.57
CA CYS A 61 -3.56 8.95 19.69
C CYS A 61 -2.49 9.30 20.72
N GLY A 62 -2.45 8.52 21.80
CA GLY A 62 -1.59 8.81 22.95
C GLY A 62 -1.88 10.21 23.51
N ASN A 63 -0.92 11.11 23.38
CA ASN A 63 -1.02 12.48 23.83
C ASN A 63 -1.24 13.49 22.67
N SER A 64 -1.35 13.02 21.43
CA SER A 64 -1.68 13.85 20.26
C SER A 64 -3.19 13.84 20.02
N ASN A 65 -3.73 14.99 19.64
CA ASN A 65 -5.13 15.15 19.25
C ASN A 65 -5.25 16.29 18.23
N GLY A 66 -6.35 16.27 17.47
CA GLY A 66 -6.67 17.33 16.53
C GLY A 66 -7.75 16.91 15.54
N TYR A 67 -7.82 17.65 14.44
CA TYR A 67 -8.71 17.37 13.32
C TYR A 67 -7.90 17.19 12.04
N THR A 68 -8.34 16.29 11.17
CA THR A 68 -7.75 16.13 9.82
C THR A 68 -8.00 17.37 8.99
N ARG A 69 -7.07 17.68 8.08
CA ARG A 69 -7.13 18.91 7.26
C ARG A 69 -7.18 18.63 5.77
N ASP A 70 -7.83 19.49 5.00
CA ASP A 70 -7.95 19.30 3.54
C ASP A 70 -6.75 19.81 2.72
N LYS A 71 -5.73 20.31 3.43
CA LYS A 71 -4.47 20.82 2.89
C LYS A 71 -3.30 20.42 3.79
N ALA A 72 -2.12 20.33 3.21
CA ALA A 72 -0.89 20.08 3.96
C ALA A 72 -0.61 21.22 4.95
N TYR A 73 0.02 20.90 6.09
CA TYR A 73 0.40 21.88 7.09
C TYR A 73 1.56 21.38 7.95
N THR A 74 2.30 22.30 8.58
CA THR A 74 3.34 21.97 9.56
C THR A 74 2.86 22.38 10.97
N PRO A 75 2.66 21.43 11.89
CA PRO A 75 2.33 21.75 13.29
C PRO A 75 3.38 22.67 13.93
N ALA A 76 2.93 23.58 14.80
CA ALA A 76 3.83 24.46 15.52
C ALA A 76 4.82 23.66 16.39
N GLY A 77 6.12 23.84 16.14
CA GLY A 77 7.17 23.14 16.87
C GLY A 77 7.43 21.70 16.40
N ALA A 78 6.81 21.25 15.31
CA ALA A 78 7.13 19.99 14.66
C ALA A 78 7.99 20.24 13.40
N ASN A 79 8.83 19.27 13.05
CA ASN A 79 9.68 19.31 11.84
C ASN A 79 9.12 18.44 10.70
N ILE A 80 7.82 18.09 10.77
CA ILE A 80 7.15 17.24 9.79
C ILE A 80 6.01 18.01 9.15
N GLU A 81 5.95 18.00 7.83
CA GLU A 81 4.76 18.42 7.10
C GLU A 81 3.74 17.27 7.14
N VAL A 82 2.56 17.57 7.67
CA VAL A 82 1.43 16.65 7.70
C VAL A 82 0.65 16.85 6.40
N PRO A 83 0.56 15.82 5.52
CA PRO A 83 -0.21 15.93 4.30
C PRO A 83 -1.70 16.10 4.58
N ALA A 84 -2.47 16.51 3.57
CA ALA A 84 -3.92 16.57 3.67
C ALA A 84 -4.50 15.20 4.10
N PHE A 85 -5.55 15.22 4.92
CA PHE A 85 -6.31 14.09 5.47
C PHE A 85 -5.54 13.17 6.42
N HIS A 86 -4.33 13.55 6.82
CA HIS A 86 -3.54 12.75 7.76
C HIS A 86 -3.71 13.22 9.20
N ALA A 87 -3.75 12.25 10.10
CA ALA A 87 -3.52 12.43 11.52
C ALA A 87 -2.03 12.27 11.84
N LEU A 88 -1.52 13.06 12.79
CA LEU A 88 -0.15 12.95 13.29
C LEU A 88 -0.12 12.34 14.69
N CYS A 89 0.58 11.22 14.84
CA CYS A 89 0.68 10.49 16.10
C CYS A 89 2.12 10.32 16.59
N PRO A 90 2.34 10.31 17.92
CA PRO A 90 3.59 9.92 18.52
C PRO A 90 3.92 8.48 18.14
N THR A 91 5.19 8.22 17.86
CA THR A 91 5.68 6.90 17.43
C THR A 91 5.39 5.80 18.47
N ASN A 92 5.27 6.15 19.75
CA ASN A 92 4.96 5.23 20.85
C ASN A 92 3.45 5.08 21.14
N SER A 93 2.59 5.63 20.29
CA SER A 93 1.15 5.46 20.41
C SER A 93 0.78 3.99 20.24
N ARG A 94 -0.13 3.51 21.08
CA ARG A 94 -0.65 2.13 21.00
C ARG A 94 -1.86 2.02 20.09
N SER A 95 -2.58 3.11 19.92
CA SER A 95 -3.76 3.18 19.09
C SER A 95 -4.04 4.60 18.62
N ILE A 96 -4.91 4.69 17.63
CA ILE A 96 -5.56 5.91 17.17
C ILE A 96 -7.07 5.71 17.20
N GLU A 97 -7.80 6.70 17.68
CA GLU A 97 -9.26 6.77 17.66
C GLU A 97 -9.69 7.90 16.72
N PHE A 98 -10.61 7.62 15.81
CA PHE A 98 -11.28 8.65 14.98
C PHE A 98 -12.70 8.89 15.50
N TYR A 99 -13.18 10.13 15.46
CA TYR A 99 -14.46 10.51 16.05
C TYR A 99 -15.07 11.77 15.44
N ILE A 100 -16.38 11.94 15.67
CA ILE A 100 -17.12 13.20 15.49
C ILE A 100 -17.43 13.76 16.88
N GLY A 101 -17.20 15.04 17.13
CA GLY A 101 -17.32 15.69 18.44
C GLY A 101 -16.03 16.34 18.92
N SER A 102 -15.93 16.58 20.24
CA SER A 102 -14.71 17.09 20.88
C SER A 102 -14.08 16.02 21.77
N ALA A 103 -12.75 15.82 21.64
CA ALA A 103 -11.96 15.07 22.62
C ALA A 103 -11.04 15.98 23.46
N ILE A 104 -11.21 17.30 23.33
CA ILE A 104 -10.44 18.29 24.06
C ILE A 104 -11.06 18.39 25.45
N PHE A 105 -10.42 17.76 26.45
CA PHE A 105 -10.75 17.74 27.88
C PHE A 105 -12.25 17.61 28.24
N GLU A 106 -12.67 16.42 28.70
CA GLU A 106 -14.06 16.13 29.16
C GLU A 106 -15.18 16.31 28.10
N GLY A 107 -14.84 16.57 26.84
CA GLY A 107 -15.80 16.68 25.73
C GLY A 107 -16.52 15.36 25.37
N ASN A 108 -17.73 15.51 24.84
CA ASN A 108 -18.56 14.45 24.28
C ASN A 108 -18.22 14.19 22.82
N ARG A 109 -18.25 12.91 22.44
CA ARG A 109 -17.98 12.48 21.07
C ARG A 109 -18.59 11.14 20.75
N VAL A 110 -18.63 10.86 19.45
CA VAL A 110 -18.99 9.57 18.87
C VAL A 110 -17.77 9.00 18.17
N SER A 111 -17.26 7.89 18.69
CA SER A 111 -16.14 7.18 18.09
C SER A 111 -16.58 6.43 16.83
N LEU A 112 -15.84 6.61 15.73
CA LEU A 112 -15.92 5.78 14.54
C LEU A 112 -15.19 4.44 14.73
N GLY A 113 -14.46 4.27 15.83
CA GLY A 113 -13.66 3.10 16.14
C GLY A 113 -12.24 3.47 16.52
N SER A 114 -11.43 2.45 16.76
CA SER A 114 -10.02 2.61 17.11
C SER A 114 -9.18 1.56 16.41
N TYR A 115 -8.01 1.97 15.96
CA TYR A 115 -7.03 1.09 15.36
C TYR A 115 -5.82 0.93 16.29
N PHE A 116 -5.43 -0.31 16.58
CA PHE A 116 -4.23 -0.63 17.33
C PHE A 116 -3.01 -0.61 16.43
N LEU A 117 -2.00 0.15 16.84
CA LEU A 117 -0.76 0.32 16.08
C LEU A 117 0.26 -0.77 16.50
N PRO A 118 0.93 -1.45 15.56
CA PRO A 118 2.01 -2.38 15.86
C PRO A 118 3.11 -1.74 16.71
N GLN A 119 3.67 -2.48 17.67
CA GLN A 119 4.67 -1.94 18.60
C GLN A 119 6.12 -2.23 18.21
N GLN A 120 6.42 -3.31 17.47
CA GLN A 120 7.73 -3.63 16.90
C GLN A 120 7.83 -3.23 15.43
N LEU A 121 6.86 -3.66 14.61
CA LEU A 121 6.83 -3.41 13.16
C LEU A 121 6.26 -2.02 12.84
N ARG A 122 6.82 -0.99 13.47
CA ARG A 122 6.34 0.39 13.32
C ARG A 122 6.70 0.97 11.96
N LYS A 123 5.76 1.72 11.41
CA LYS A 123 5.90 2.47 10.16
C LYS A 123 5.78 3.96 10.37
N GLY A 124 6.40 4.72 9.48
CA GLY A 124 6.22 6.18 9.39
C GLY A 124 4.82 6.54 8.90
N THR A 125 4.19 5.68 8.09
CA THR A 125 2.87 5.91 7.51
C THR A 125 1.99 4.67 7.64
N TYR A 126 0.73 4.87 8.00
CA TYR A 126 -0.32 3.85 8.04
C TYR A 126 -1.51 4.28 7.21
N GLN A 127 -2.08 3.34 6.47
CA GLN A 127 -3.30 3.51 5.69
C GLN A 127 -4.35 2.55 6.23
N LEU A 128 -5.47 3.11 6.67
CA LEU A 128 -6.54 2.39 7.36
C LEU A 128 -7.86 2.66 6.65
N THR A 129 -8.81 1.74 6.73
CA THR A 129 -10.19 1.95 6.26
C THR A 129 -11.14 2.04 7.44
N LEU A 130 -12.40 2.41 7.20
CA LEU A 130 -13.45 2.30 8.22
C LEU A 130 -13.63 0.86 8.74
N ALA A 131 -13.41 -0.13 7.87
CA ALA A 131 -13.49 -1.55 8.21
C ALA A 131 -12.39 -1.99 9.18
N ASP A 132 -11.23 -1.33 9.17
CA ASP A 132 -10.10 -1.60 10.07
C ASP A 132 -10.29 -1.03 11.48
N LEU A 133 -11.25 -0.10 11.68
CA LEU A 133 -11.48 0.59 12.95
C LEU A 133 -12.43 -0.17 13.91
N ILE A 134 -13.11 -1.21 13.44
CA ILE A 134 -14.18 -1.87 14.19
C ILE A 134 -13.62 -2.98 15.09
N GLU A 135 -12.91 -3.95 14.52
CA GLU A 135 -12.35 -5.10 15.24
C GLU A 135 -10.82 -5.16 15.11
N SER A 136 -10.17 -3.99 15.20
CA SER A 136 -8.72 -3.86 15.02
C SER A 136 -7.92 -4.88 15.85
N PRO A 137 -6.88 -5.52 15.27
CA PRO A 137 -6.30 -5.28 13.94
C PRO A 137 -6.96 -6.07 12.80
N ARG A 138 -8.11 -6.71 13.04
CA ARG A 138 -8.86 -7.45 12.02
C ARG A 138 -9.77 -6.51 11.24
N ARG A 139 -9.72 -6.63 9.92
CA ARG A 139 -10.66 -5.94 9.04
C ARG A 139 -12.03 -6.60 9.12
N THR A 140 -13.09 -5.80 9.11
CA THR A 140 -14.47 -6.30 9.15
C THR A 140 -15.10 -6.27 7.77
N ALA A 141 -16.02 -7.20 7.50
CA ALA A 141 -16.71 -7.25 6.21
C ALA A 141 -17.65 -6.06 6.02
N VAL A 142 -17.76 -5.59 4.79
CA VAL A 142 -18.85 -4.72 4.34
C VAL A 142 -20.01 -5.63 3.93
N GLN A 143 -21.22 -5.37 4.43
CA GLN A 143 -22.42 -6.09 4.01
C GLN A 143 -23.27 -5.16 3.16
N ASP A 144 -23.79 -5.69 2.06
CA ASP A 144 -24.63 -4.99 1.09
C ASP A 144 -25.91 -4.45 1.75
N GLY A 145 -26.11 -3.14 1.64
CA GLY A 145 -27.27 -2.43 2.16
C GLY A 145 -28.56 -2.71 1.38
N ASP A 146 -28.48 -3.08 0.11
CA ASP A 146 -29.64 -3.34 -0.76
C ASP A 146 -30.34 -4.67 -0.43
N ALA A 147 -29.69 -5.53 0.36
CA ALA A 147 -30.30 -6.72 0.95
C ALA A 147 -31.17 -6.42 2.19
N GLY A 148 -31.30 -5.14 2.59
CA GLY A 148 -31.97 -4.74 3.83
C GLY A 148 -31.14 -5.03 5.08
N THR A 149 -29.82 -5.15 4.93
CA THR A 149 -28.86 -5.40 6.00
C THR A 149 -27.77 -4.33 5.99
N ALA A 150 -27.67 -3.51 7.02
CA ALA A 150 -26.60 -2.52 7.13
C ALA A 150 -25.48 -3.04 8.01
N SER A 151 -24.25 -3.11 7.47
CA SER A 151 -23.09 -3.34 8.34
C SER A 151 -22.75 -2.09 9.14
N ALA A 152 -22.09 -2.28 10.28
CA ALA A 152 -21.60 -1.16 11.07
C ALA A 152 -20.54 -0.32 10.30
N VAL A 153 -19.87 -0.91 9.31
CA VAL A 153 -18.96 -0.20 8.38
C VAL A 153 -19.76 0.75 7.48
N LEU A 154 -20.82 0.24 6.85
CA LEU A 154 -21.70 1.01 5.96
C LEU A 154 -22.32 2.21 6.69
N ASN A 155 -22.83 2.00 7.92
CA ASN A 155 -23.43 3.06 8.73
C ASN A 155 -22.45 4.18 9.08
N ARG A 156 -21.16 3.86 9.31
CA ARG A 156 -20.11 4.88 9.54
C ARG A 156 -19.83 5.68 8.27
N SER A 157 -19.73 5.01 7.12
CA SER A 157 -19.57 5.65 5.81
C SER A 157 -20.74 6.61 5.55
N ALA A 158 -21.97 6.13 5.73
CA ALA A 158 -23.19 6.91 5.54
C ALA A 158 -23.25 8.18 6.40
N LEU A 159 -22.88 8.12 7.69
CA LEU A 159 -22.84 9.31 8.55
C LEU A 159 -21.81 10.34 8.07
N LEU A 160 -20.61 9.89 7.67
CA LEU A 160 -19.56 10.78 7.18
C LEU A 160 -20.01 11.50 5.90
N HIS A 161 -20.62 10.78 4.97
CA HIS A 161 -21.15 11.38 3.75
C HIS A 161 -22.32 12.32 4.04
N ALA A 162 -23.21 11.97 4.96
CA ALA A 162 -24.34 12.83 5.35
C ALA A 162 -23.89 14.17 5.96
N LEU A 163 -22.68 14.23 6.54
CA LEU A 163 -22.08 15.43 7.07
C LEU A 163 -21.27 16.24 6.05
N ASN A 164 -21.22 15.82 4.79
CA ASN A 164 -20.52 16.56 3.76
C ASN A 164 -21.24 17.87 3.45
N GLN A 165 -20.49 18.98 3.42
CA GLN A 165 -21.03 20.29 3.00
C GLN A 165 -20.89 20.57 1.50
N GLN A 166 -20.21 19.69 0.75
CA GLN A 166 -19.86 19.90 -0.65
C GLN A 166 -20.74 19.15 -1.67
N GLY A 167 -21.77 18.41 -1.24
CA GLY A 167 -22.57 17.57 -2.12
C GLY A 167 -22.12 16.09 -2.10
N ASN A 168 -23.06 15.18 -2.38
CA ASN A 168 -22.83 13.73 -2.46
C ASN A 168 -22.02 13.28 -3.70
N ASN A 169 -21.02 14.06 -4.14
CA ASN A 169 -20.11 13.59 -5.18
C ASN A 169 -19.15 12.54 -4.58
N PRO A 170 -19.21 11.27 -5.00
CA PRO A 170 -18.31 10.23 -4.48
C PRO A 170 -16.84 10.50 -4.80
N ASP A 171 -16.54 11.34 -5.80
CA ASP A 171 -15.17 11.74 -6.15
C ASP A 171 -14.63 12.93 -5.36
N ALA A 172 -15.52 13.67 -4.70
CA ALA A 172 -15.14 14.78 -3.85
C ALA A 172 -14.63 14.27 -2.48
N LYS A 173 -13.71 15.03 -1.90
CA LYS A 173 -13.39 14.92 -0.47
C LYS A 173 -14.63 15.25 0.37
N ILE A 174 -14.76 14.61 1.52
CA ILE A 174 -15.79 14.96 2.50
C ILE A 174 -15.26 16.11 3.33
N ILE A 175 -15.97 17.24 3.35
CA ILE A 175 -15.67 18.34 4.26
C ILE A 175 -16.80 18.42 5.28
N ILE A 176 -16.52 18.00 6.50
CA ILE A 176 -17.40 18.27 7.64
C ILE A 176 -17.28 19.77 7.94
N PRO A 177 -18.39 20.52 8.07
CA PRO A 177 -18.35 21.94 8.42
C PRO A 177 -17.50 22.22 9.66
N GLY A 178 -16.92 23.43 9.74
CA GLY A 178 -16.09 23.89 10.86
C GLY A 178 -14.64 24.22 10.47
N GLU A 179 -13.95 24.92 11.37
CA GLU A 179 -12.56 25.36 11.18
C GLU A 179 -11.57 24.27 11.66
N GLN A 180 -10.77 23.73 10.72
CA GLN A 180 -9.94 22.53 10.95
C GLN A 180 -8.66 22.79 11.79
N ASP A 181 -8.34 24.05 12.06
CA ASP A 181 -7.16 24.48 12.81
C ASP A 181 -7.49 25.09 14.18
N LEU A 182 -8.76 25.27 14.47
CA LEU A 182 -9.26 25.76 15.75
C LEU A 182 -10.04 24.66 16.47
N PRO A 183 -10.15 24.70 17.81
CA PRO A 183 -11.16 23.92 18.52
C PRO A 183 -12.54 24.17 17.90
N ALA A 184 -13.41 23.16 17.95
CA ALA A 184 -14.72 23.18 17.32
C ALA A 184 -15.49 24.49 17.58
N ASP A 185 -16.09 25.06 16.51
CA ASP A 185 -16.71 26.39 16.51
C ASP A 185 -18.23 26.31 16.65
N SER A 186 -18.87 27.41 17.06
CA SER A 186 -20.30 27.46 17.34
C SER A 186 -21.13 27.18 16.10
N GLY A 187 -21.67 25.95 15.99
CA GLY A 187 -22.59 25.59 14.92
C GLY A 187 -22.05 24.57 13.91
N ASP A 188 -20.83 24.06 14.11
CA ASP A 188 -20.34 22.89 13.39
C ASP A 188 -20.81 21.56 14.02
N PRO A 189 -20.79 20.43 13.27
CA PRO A 189 -21.24 19.13 13.79
C PRO A 189 -20.46 18.62 15.01
N ASN A 190 -19.18 18.96 15.12
CA ASN A 190 -18.35 18.55 16.26
C ASN A 190 -18.80 19.27 17.53
N THR A 191 -19.07 20.58 17.47
CA THR A 191 -19.58 21.37 18.60
C THR A 191 -21.00 21.02 18.96
N ILE A 192 -21.88 20.80 17.97
CA ILE A 192 -23.28 20.45 18.21
C ILE A 192 -23.35 19.13 18.99
N LEU A 193 -22.59 18.12 18.57
CA LEU A 193 -22.59 16.83 19.25
C LEU A 193 -21.93 16.91 20.64
N ASP A 194 -20.90 17.76 20.80
CA ASP A 194 -20.26 18.00 22.09
C ASP A 194 -21.23 18.63 23.10
N ALA A 195 -21.99 19.64 22.66
CA ALA A 195 -22.93 20.39 23.48
C ALA A 195 -24.27 19.67 23.73
N GLN A 196 -24.70 18.80 22.82
CA GLN A 196 -25.97 18.06 22.87
C GLN A 196 -25.71 16.56 22.67
N PRO A 197 -25.05 15.87 23.63
CA PRO A 197 -24.71 14.46 23.52
C PRO A 197 -25.93 13.54 23.36
N GLU A 198 -27.13 13.99 23.75
CA GLU A 198 -28.39 13.30 23.54
C GLU A 198 -28.80 13.16 22.07
N LEU A 199 -28.20 13.93 21.16
CA LEU A 199 -28.39 13.78 19.71
C LEU A 199 -27.68 12.55 19.14
N ARG A 200 -26.78 11.93 19.92
CA ARG A 200 -26.17 10.65 19.56
C ARG A 200 -27.25 9.56 19.49
N ALA A 201 -27.26 8.82 18.39
CA ALA A 201 -28.15 7.66 18.25
C ALA A 201 -27.88 6.60 19.36
N PRO A 202 -28.93 6.04 19.99
CA PRO A 202 -28.78 5.10 21.12
C PRO A 202 -27.91 3.87 20.83
N ASN A 203 -28.01 3.29 19.62
CA ASN A 203 -27.20 2.13 19.24
C ASN A 203 -25.91 2.51 18.50
N GLY A 204 -25.58 3.80 18.40
CA GLY A 204 -24.44 4.30 17.66
C GLY A 204 -24.51 3.91 16.18
N PHE A 205 -23.72 2.93 15.78
CA PHE A 205 -23.65 2.43 14.39
C PHE A 205 -24.16 0.99 14.22
N ASN A 206 -24.60 0.34 15.31
CA ASN A 206 -24.95 -1.08 15.33
C ASN A 206 -26.45 -1.25 15.07
N TYR A 207 -26.86 -0.96 13.84
CA TYR A 207 -28.22 -1.12 13.34
C TYR A 207 -28.19 -2.13 12.21
N ASP A 208 -29.06 -3.13 12.28
CA ASP A 208 -29.17 -4.17 11.25
C ASP A 208 -29.86 -3.66 9.98
N ASP A 209 -30.67 -2.60 10.08
CA ASP A 209 -31.39 -1.97 8.96
C ASP A 209 -30.94 -0.51 8.77
N TYR A 210 -30.73 -0.13 7.50
CA TYR A 210 -30.25 1.21 7.15
C TYR A 210 -31.29 2.31 7.41
N ALA A 211 -32.59 2.03 7.21
CA ALA A 211 -33.64 3.01 7.45
C ALA A 211 -33.76 3.30 8.95
N ASP A 212 -33.65 2.28 9.80
CA ASP A 212 -33.62 2.45 11.27
C ASP A 212 -32.40 3.27 11.72
N PHE A 213 -31.22 3.01 11.13
CA PHE A 213 -30.02 3.80 11.37
C PHE A 213 -30.26 5.28 11.00
N LYS A 214 -30.76 5.53 9.79
CA LYS A 214 -31.05 6.87 9.30
C LYS A 214 -32.04 7.61 10.20
N GLU A 215 -33.15 6.96 10.57
CA GLU A 215 -34.16 7.55 11.45
C GLU A 215 -33.55 7.95 12.81
N ALA A 216 -32.71 7.09 13.37
CA ALA A 216 -32.06 7.36 14.66
C ALA A 216 -31.07 8.53 14.63
N TRP A 217 -30.40 8.77 13.49
CA TRP A 217 -29.44 9.86 13.32
C TRP A 217 -30.03 11.14 12.72
N GLN A 218 -31.26 11.10 12.21
CA GLN A 218 -31.88 12.24 11.52
C GLN A 218 -31.95 13.48 12.41
N GLY A 219 -32.23 13.32 13.71
CA GLY A 219 -32.27 14.44 14.65
C GLY A 219 -30.95 15.19 14.77
N PHE A 220 -29.80 14.51 14.66
CA PHE A 220 -28.49 15.15 14.64
C PHE A 220 -28.29 15.97 13.36
N ILE A 221 -28.59 15.37 12.19
CA ILE A 221 -28.48 16.04 10.89
C ILE A 221 -29.38 17.29 10.83
N ASP A 222 -30.61 17.19 11.34
CA ASP A 222 -31.56 18.31 11.37
C ASP A 222 -31.04 19.48 12.24
N ASN A 223 -30.35 19.19 13.35
CA ASN A 223 -29.74 20.21 14.19
C ASN A 223 -28.51 20.86 13.53
N VAL A 224 -27.69 20.07 12.84
CA VAL A 224 -26.58 20.60 12.03
C VAL A 224 -27.11 21.58 10.98
N ASN A 225 -28.15 21.20 10.24
CA ASN A 225 -28.76 22.03 9.21
C ASN A 225 -29.61 23.20 9.75
N ALA A 226 -29.95 23.19 11.04
CA ALA A 226 -30.59 24.33 11.70
C ALA A 226 -29.58 25.45 12.04
N SER A 227 -28.29 25.14 12.06
CA SER A 227 -27.22 26.13 12.23
C SER A 227 -27.10 27.00 10.98
N PRO A 228 -27.07 28.34 11.09
CA PRO A 228 -26.87 29.22 9.94
C PRO A 228 -25.45 29.13 9.34
N GLU A 229 -24.52 28.50 10.06
CA GLU A 229 -23.09 28.40 9.70
C GLU A 229 -22.76 27.06 9.03
N SER A 230 -23.68 26.08 9.06
CA SER A 230 -23.49 24.74 8.51
C SER A 230 -24.64 24.36 7.58
N ASN A 231 -24.31 23.75 6.45
CA ASN A 231 -25.28 23.11 5.57
C ASN A 231 -24.68 21.83 5.01
N VAL A 232 -25.25 20.69 5.38
CA VAL A 232 -24.79 19.35 5.00
C VAL A 232 -25.85 18.63 4.17
N ASP A 233 -25.40 17.69 3.35
CA ASP A 233 -26.25 16.97 2.40
C ASP A 233 -27.34 16.12 3.07
N GLY A 234 -27.02 15.56 4.24
CA GLY A 234 -27.85 14.56 4.90
C GLY A 234 -27.81 13.19 4.21
N PHE A 235 -28.58 12.25 4.75
CA PHE A 235 -28.62 10.88 4.24
C PHE A 235 -29.37 10.77 2.91
N ASP A 236 -28.78 10.05 1.95
CA ASP A 236 -29.46 9.69 0.71
C ASP A 236 -30.73 8.88 1.06
N PRO A 237 -31.92 9.29 0.57
CA PRO A 237 -33.16 8.59 0.86
C PRO A 237 -33.39 7.35 0.00
N SER A 238 -32.56 7.10 -1.00
CA SER A 238 -32.85 6.20 -2.12
C SER A 238 -31.79 5.14 -2.41
N SER A 239 -30.55 5.30 -1.95
CA SER A 239 -29.49 4.31 -2.19
C SER A 239 -28.43 4.29 -1.09
N THR A 240 -27.85 3.11 -0.87
CA THR A 240 -26.65 2.91 -0.04
C THR A 240 -25.37 2.64 -0.87
N GLU A 241 -25.54 2.42 -2.18
CA GLU A 241 -24.47 2.09 -3.14
C GLU A 241 -23.28 3.07 -3.07
N PRO A 242 -23.46 4.41 -3.05
CA PRO A 242 -22.31 5.32 -2.98
C PRO A 242 -21.52 5.20 -1.67
N TYR A 243 -22.16 4.80 -0.57
CA TYR A 243 -21.49 4.62 0.72
C TYR A 243 -20.68 3.33 0.74
N GLN A 244 -21.18 2.29 0.07
CA GLN A 244 -20.52 1.01 -0.10
C GLN A 244 -19.33 1.13 -1.06
N ASP A 245 -19.54 1.69 -2.26
CA ASP A 245 -18.49 1.85 -3.28
C ASP A 245 -17.26 2.57 -2.74
N ASN A 246 -17.45 3.59 -1.90
CA ASN A 246 -16.33 4.33 -1.28
C ASN A 246 -15.54 3.49 -0.28
N VAL A 247 -16.18 2.56 0.43
CA VAL A 247 -15.51 1.64 1.36
C VAL A 247 -14.81 0.54 0.58
N ASP A 248 -15.47 -0.03 -0.43
CA ASP A 248 -14.90 -1.11 -1.25
C ASP A 248 -13.66 -0.60 -2.01
N PHE A 249 -13.77 0.60 -2.61
CA PHE A 249 -12.60 1.27 -3.19
C PHE A 249 -11.47 1.51 -2.18
N ALA A 250 -11.79 1.84 -0.92
CA ALA A 250 -10.79 1.97 0.14
C ALA A 250 -10.11 0.63 0.46
N ASN A 251 -10.89 -0.44 0.53
CA ASN A 251 -10.41 -1.78 0.81
C ASN A 251 -9.46 -2.24 -0.30
N ASP A 252 -9.83 -2.02 -1.57
CA ASP A 252 -9.02 -2.28 -2.76
C ASP A 252 -7.67 -1.56 -2.70
N ARG A 253 -7.70 -0.26 -2.41
CA ARG A 253 -6.48 0.56 -2.38
C ARG A 253 -5.59 0.20 -1.20
N THR A 254 -6.16 0.00 0.00
CA THR A 254 -5.40 -0.39 1.18
C THR A 254 -4.87 -1.82 1.12
N ARG A 255 -5.46 -2.75 0.36
CA ARG A 255 -4.86 -4.08 0.09
C ARG A 255 -3.81 -4.04 -1.02
N SER A 256 -3.94 -3.15 -1.98
CA SER A 256 -3.00 -3.10 -3.11
C SER A 256 -1.62 -2.57 -2.71
N GLY A 257 -0.57 -3.03 -3.38
CA GLY A 257 0.81 -2.59 -3.17
C GLY A 257 1.83 -3.72 -3.17
N LEU A 258 3.05 -3.43 -2.74
CA LEU A 258 4.15 -4.40 -2.70
C LEU A 258 4.18 -5.17 -1.38
N TYR A 259 4.40 -6.48 -1.47
CA TYR A 259 4.43 -7.43 -0.37
C TYR A 259 5.68 -8.30 -0.44
N SER A 260 6.21 -8.68 0.72
CA SER A 260 7.29 -9.67 0.84
C SER A 260 6.85 -10.81 1.74
N PHE A 261 7.12 -12.05 1.31
CA PHE A 261 6.82 -13.29 2.02
C PHE A 261 8.13 -14.00 2.36
N THR A 262 8.31 -14.38 3.62
CA THR A 262 9.55 -15.02 4.09
C THR A 262 9.24 -16.05 5.16
N VAL A 263 10.05 -17.11 5.24
CA VAL A 263 10.00 -18.04 6.37
C VAL A 263 10.23 -17.30 7.70
N ALA A 264 9.54 -17.75 8.76
CA ALA A 264 9.70 -17.22 10.10
C ALA A 264 11.11 -17.52 10.66
N GLY A 265 11.97 -16.51 10.74
CA GLY A 265 13.37 -16.63 11.19
C GLY A 265 13.57 -16.75 12.71
N GLU A 266 12.51 -16.71 13.51
CA GLU A 266 12.57 -16.63 14.98
C GLU A 266 13.17 -17.87 15.64
N CYS A 267 13.22 -18.98 14.92
CA CYS A 267 13.85 -20.21 15.38
C CYS A 267 15.22 -20.48 14.72
N THR A 268 15.71 -19.55 13.92
CA THR A 268 17.01 -19.59 13.25
C THR A 268 17.99 -18.59 13.88
N LEU A 269 18.21 -18.68 15.20
CA LEU A 269 19.31 -17.95 15.84
C LEU A 269 20.62 -18.74 15.74
N GLN A 270 21.53 -18.29 14.87
CA GLN A 270 22.94 -18.69 14.85
C GLN A 270 23.22 -20.21 14.92
N GLY A 271 22.49 -21.00 14.12
CA GLY A 271 22.74 -22.43 14.00
C GLY A 271 22.29 -23.29 15.19
N LEU A 272 21.56 -22.71 16.16
CA LEU A 272 20.86 -23.44 17.20
C LEU A 272 19.36 -23.42 16.89
N GLU A 273 18.81 -24.59 16.56
CA GLU A 273 17.36 -24.78 16.62
C GLU A 273 16.93 -24.65 18.08
N LEU A 274 16.07 -23.68 18.37
CA LEU A 274 15.48 -23.56 19.70
C LEU A 274 14.63 -24.82 19.95
N GLU A 275 14.83 -25.48 21.10
CA GLU A 275 13.99 -26.62 21.51
C GLU A 275 12.51 -26.19 21.47
N GLY A 276 11.74 -26.77 20.55
CA GLY A 276 10.30 -26.50 20.39
C GLY A 276 9.88 -25.83 19.08
N CYS A 277 10.80 -25.49 18.18
CA CYS A 277 10.46 -25.04 16.84
C CYS A 277 10.57 -26.19 15.84
N ASP A 278 9.42 -26.67 15.36
CA ASP A 278 9.33 -27.61 14.25
C ASP A 278 8.96 -26.82 12.99
N PHE A 279 9.81 -26.83 11.97
CA PHE A 279 9.55 -26.17 10.69
C PHE A 279 8.85 -27.08 9.68
N GLY A 280 8.37 -28.25 10.13
CA GLY A 280 7.78 -29.27 9.27
C GLY A 280 8.83 -29.99 8.42
N GLY A 281 8.42 -31.11 7.80
CA GLY A 281 9.27 -31.91 6.94
C GLY A 281 10.20 -32.90 7.66
N GLU A 282 11.17 -33.45 6.92
CA GLU A 282 12.12 -34.42 7.44
C GLU A 282 13.13 -33.77 8.41
N ALA A 283 13.40 -34.45 9.53
CA ALA A 283 14.38 -33.99 10.52
C ALA A 283 15.72 -33.66 9.85
N SER A 284 16.36 -32.55 10.27
CA SER A 284 17.60 -31.97 9.71
C SER A 284 17.51 -31.29 8.34
N THR A 285 16.33 -31.24 7.72
CA THR A 285 16.10 -30.43 6.52
C THR A 285 15.73 -29.01 6.90
N ARG A 286 16.32 -28.03 6.22
CA ARG A 286 15.97 -26.62 6.34
C ARG A 286 15.37 -26.13 5.04
N ILE A 287 14.20 -25.52 5.13
CA ILE A 287 13.52 -24.87 4.01
C ILE A 287 13.47 -23.38 4.28
N THR A 288 13.85 -22.57 3.29
CA THR A 288 13.72 -21.12 3.32
C THR A 288 13.21 -20.63 1.99
N PHE A 289 12.37 -19.59 1.99
CA PHE A 289 12.00 -18.89 0.77
C PHE A 289 11.92 -17.39 1.01
N THR A 290 12.06 -16.63 -0.08
CA THR A 290 11.76 -15.20 -0.13
C THR A 290 11.00 -14.94 -1.42
N LEU A 291 9.75 -14.49 -1.30
CA LEU A 291 8.91 -14.12 -2.43
C LEU A 291 8.61 -12.62 -2.35
N ASN A 292 8.66 -11.94 -3.48
CA ASN A 292 8.14 -10.59 -3.63
C ASN A 292 6.89 -10.64 -4.48
N ALA A 293 5.88 -9.85 -4.10
CA ALA A 293 4.62 -9.81 -4.81
C ALA A 293 4.09 -8.38 -4.93
N LEU A 294 3.36 -8.15 -6.02
CA LEU A 294 2.50 -7.00 -6.22
C LEU A 294 1.05 -7.47 -6.06
N VAL A 295 0.31 -6.89 -5.13
CA VAL A 295 -1.12 -7.11 -4.97
C VAL A 295 -1.87 -6.01 -5.72
N LEU A 296 -2.72 -6.41 -6.65
CA LEU A 296 -3.56 -5.51 -7.44
C LEU A 296 -4.79 -5.03 -6.64
N PRO A 297 -5.50 -3.97 -7.08
CA PRO A 297 -6.71 -3.49 -6.42
C PRO A 297 -7.80 -4.55 -6.23
N ASP A 298 -7.97 -5.45 -7.21
CA ASP A 298 -8.91 -6.58 -7.16
C ASP A 298 -8.44 -7.74 -6.27
N GLY A 299 -7.26 -7.61 -5.66
CA GLY A 299 -6.67 -8.58 -4.75
C GLY A 299 -5.76 -9.60 -5.42
N LYS A 300 -5.65 -9.68 -6.76
CA LYS A 300 -4.73 -10.62 -7.41
C LYS A 300 -3.29 -10.44 -6.92
N ILE A 301 -2.62 -11.55 -6.64
CA ILE A 301 -1.23 -11.59 -6.18
C ILE A 301 -0.35 -11.98 -7.36
N LEU A 302 0.47 -11.04 -7.81
CA LEU A 302 1.44 -11.26 -8.88
C LEU A 302 2.82 -11.41 -8.26
N GLY A 303 3.55 -12.49 -8.52
CA GLY A 303 4.93 -12.58 -8.06
C GLY A 303 5.52 -13.97 -7.87
N GLY A 304 6.63 -13.98 -7.14
CA GLY A 304 7.40 -15.16 -6.82
C GLY A 304 8.77 -14.81 -6.28
N GLY A 305 9.67 -15.78 -6.28
CA GLY A 305 11.02 -15.61 -5.79
C GLY A 305 11.76 -16.93 -5.64
N LEU A 306 12.69 -17.00 -4.69
CA LEU A 306 13.59 -18.13 -4.54
C LEU A 306 13.20 -19.01 -3.36
N GLY A 307 13.22 -20.31 -3.61
CA GLY A 307 13.12 -21.37 -2.61
C GLY A 307 14.44 -22.10 -2.46
N VAL A 308 14.80 -22.42 -1.22
CA VAL A 308 16.00 -23.20 -0.91
C VAL A 308 15.65 -24.29 0.10
N ARG A 309 16.02 -25.52 -0.22
CA ARG A 309 16.07 -26.65 0.70
C ARG A 309 17.53 -27.02 0.94
N ALA A 310 17.92 -27.22 2.19
CA ALA A 310 19.25 -27.71 2.54
C ALA A 310 19.20 -28.78 3.63
N THR A 311 19.84 -29.93 3.41
CA THR A 311 20.08 -30.96 4.45
C THR A 311 21.52 -30.86 5.00
N SER A 312 22.43 -30.27 4.21
CA SER A 312 23.80 -29.95 4.60
C SER A 312 24.33 -28.77 3.79
N GLN A 313 25.55 -28.29 4.07
CA GLN A 313 26.18 -27.24 3.24
C GLN A 313 26.45 -27.69 1.80
N GLN A 314 26.52 -29.00 1.55
CA GLN A 314 26.86 -29.59 0.25
C GLN A 314 25.64 -30.18 -0.47
N ASP A 315 24.52 -30.33 0.25
CA ASP A 315 23.26 -30.86 -0.27
C ASP A 315 22.20 -29.76 -0.14
N ARG A 316 22.14 -28.93 -1.18
CA ARG A 316 21.26 -27.78 -1.31
C ARG A 316 20.52 -27.87 -2.63
N THR A 317 19.21 -27.65 -2.58
CA THR A 317 18.33 -27.57 -3.74
C THR A 317 17.77 -26.17 -3.80
N ASN A 318 17.93 -25.49 -4.94
CA ASN A 318 17.40 -24.15 -5.18
C ASN A 318 16.36 -24.26 -6.30
N ASP A 319 15.25 -23.54 -6.20
CA ASP A 319 14.28 -23.43 -7.28
C ASP A 319 13.62 -22.05 -7.26
N TYR A 320 13.01 -21.67 -8.38
CA TYR A 320 12.08 -20.56 -8.40
C TYR A 320 10.70 -21.02 -7.93
N LEU A 321 10.09 -20.24 -7.04
CA LEU A 321 8.76 -20.45 -6.50
C LEU A 321 7.85 -19.31 -7.00
N GLY A 322 6.67 -19.63 -7.53
CA GLY A 322 5.71 -18.65 -8.01
C GLY A 322 4.28 -18.98 -7.61
N PHE A 323 3.44 -17.95 -7.49
CA PHE A 323 2.02 -18.13 -7.20
C PHE A 323 1.28 -18.76 -8.41
N GLN A 324 0.14 -19.39 -8.15
CA GLN A 324 -0.83 -19.71 -9.19
C GLN A 324 -1.55 -18.44 -9.67
N SER A 325 -2.06 -18.48 -10.90
CA SER A 325 -2.67 -17.31 -11.56
C SER A 325 -3.98 -16.80 -10.95
N ASP A 326 -4.61 -17.59 -10.08
CA ASP A 326 -5.80 -17.26 -9.31
C ASP A 326 -5.50 -16.85 -7.85
N ALA A 327 -4.22 -16.77 -7.46
CA ALA A 327 -3.84 -16.34 -6.12
C ALA A 327 -4.33 -14.91 -5.84
N SER A 328 -5.04 -14.72 -4.72
CA SER A 328 -5.61 -13.42 -4.37
C SER A 328 -5.63 -13.15 -2.87
N LEU A 329 -5.89 -11.88 -2.54
CA LEU A 329 -6.11 -11.38 -1.19
C LEU A 329 -7.54 -10.84 -1.08
N SER A 330 -8.33 -11.47 -0.20
CA SER A 330 -9.74 -11.11 0.03
C SER A 330 -9.90 -9.68 0.58
N ASP A 331 -11.14 -9.17 0.58
CA ASP A 331 -11.45 -7.88 1.20
C ASP A 331 -11.11 -7.85 2.70
N LEU A 332 -11.13 -9.03 3.33
CA LEU A 332 -10.77 -9.25 4.74
C LEU A 332 -9.27 -9.45 4.96
N LEU A 333 -8.48 -9.33 3.89
CA LEU A 333 -7.05 -9.55 3.83
C LEU A 333 -6.62 -11.00 4.11
N GLU A 334 -7.42 -11.95 3.64
CA GLU A 334 -7.15 -13.39 3.74
C GLU A 334 -6.62 -13.92 2.40
N LEU A 335 -5.59 -14.77 2.46
CA LEU A 335 -5.13 -15.48 1.27
C LEU A 335 -6.25 -16.40 0.77
N GLN A 336 -6.65 -16.25 -0.49
CA GLN A 336 -7.72 -17.04 -1.11
C GLN A 336 -7.51 -17.21 -2.62
N GLU A 337 -8.13 -18.23 -3.21
CA GLU A 337 -8.25 -18.35 -4.66
C GLU A 337 -9.38 -17.46 -5.19
N GLN A 338 -9.10 -16.64 -6.21
CA GLN A 338 -10.02 -15.64 -6.75
C GLN A 338 -11.31 -16.29 -7.28
N ASP A 339 -11.18 -17.41 -7.98
CA ASP A 339 -12.31 -18.13 -8.60
C ASP A 339 -13.02 -19.10 -7.63
N SER A 340 -12.47 -19.29 -6.43
CA SER A 340 -13.00 -20.17 -5.39
C SER A 340 -12.82 -19.54 -4.00
N PRO A 341 -13.54 -18.46 -3.67
CA PRO A 341 -13.33 -17.69 -2.42
C PRO A 341 -13.63 -18.47 -1.13
N SER A 342 -14.18 -19.69 -1.22
CA SER A 342 -14.25 -20.62 -0.09
C SER A 342 -12.93 -21.28 0.27
N ASN A 343 -11.94 -21.24 -0.64
CA ASN A 343 -10.61 -21.79 -0.46
C ASN A 343 -9.73 -20.72 0.17
N MET A 344 -9.45 -20.86 1.47
CA MET A 344 -8.71 -19.89 2.30
C MET A 344 -7.19 -20.12 2.22
N PHE A 345 -6.70 -20.34 1.00
CA PHE A 345 -5.29 -20.52 0.68
C PHE A 345 -5.02 -20.05 -0.75
N VAL A 346 -3.73 -19.91 -1.10
CA VAL A 346 -3.27 -19.70 -2.47
C VAL A 346 -2.24 -20.75 -2.85
N GLY A 347 -2.26 -21.21 -4.09
CA GLY A 347 -1.29 -22.18 -4.58
C GLY A 347 0.09 -21.57 -4.85
N LEU A 348 1.12 -22.36 -4.58
CA LEU A 348 2.53 -22.07 -4.85
C LEU A 348 3.14 -23.24 -5.63
N LEU A 349 3.77 -22.90 -6.75
CA LEU A 349 4.34 -23.84 -7.71
C LEU A 349 5.85 -23.67 -7.82
N GLY A 350 6.57 -24.75 -8.13
CA GLY A 350 7.99 -24.73 -8.50
C GLY A 350 8.20 -24.65 -10.00
N ARG A 351 9.28 -24.00 -10.44
CA ARG A 351 9.67 -23.94 -11.86
C ARG A 351 10.46 -25.16 -12.30
N GLY A 352 11.13 -25.86 -11.39
CA GLY A 352 12.03 -26.96 -11.72
C GLY A 352 13.25 -26.48 -12.51
N ILE A 353 14.16 -25.79 -11.84
CA ILE A 353 15.43 -25.29 -12.42
C ILE A 353 16.56 -26.30 -12.17
N GLY A 354 17.38 -26.57 -13.19
CA GLY A 354 18.51 -27.50 -13.10
C GLY A 354 18.06 -28.95 -12.88
N ASP A 355 18.51 -29.58 -11.79
CA ASP A 355 18.16 -30.96 -11.44
C ASP A 355 16.78 -31.11 -10.72
N VAL A 356 16.06 -30.00 -10.51
CA VAL A 356 14.76 -29.98 -9.79
C VAL A 356 13.59 -30.23 -10.74
N ASN A 357 12.60 -31.01 -10.31
CA ASN A 357 11.35 -31.18 -11.07
C ASN A 357 10.29 -30.18 -10.61
N GLU A 358 9.46 -29.67 -11.52
CA GLU A 358 8.31 -28.80 -11.16
C GLU A 358 7.40 -29.45 -10.10
N ALA A 359 7.20 -30.77 -10.18
CA ALA A 359 6.39 -31.53 -9.23
C ALA A 359 6.99 -31.62 -7.81
N ASP A 360 8.24 -31.21 -7.64
CA ASP A 360 8.87 -31.12 -6.32
C ASP A 360 8.29 -29.95 -5.50
N THR A 361 7.55 -29.02 -6.11
CA THR A 361 6.80 -28.01 -5.37
C THR A 361 5.37 -27.84 -5.90
N ILE A 362 4.42 -28.26 -5.07
CA ILE A 362 2.98 -28.01 -5.15
C ILE A 362 2.52 -27.77 -3.72
N ALA A 363 2.56 -26.51 -3.29
CA ALA A 363 2.31 -26.10 -1.92
C ALA A 363 1.14 -25.11 -1.84
N GLU A 364 0.60 -24.92 -0.65
CA GLU A 364 -0.49 -23.98 -0.37
C GLU A 364 -0.03 -23.01 0.71
N LEU A 365 -0.27 -21.71 0.52
CA LEU A 365 -0.06 -20.66 1.52
C LEU A 365 -1.40 -20.25 2.09
N SER A 366 -1.54 -20.30 3.41
CA SER A 366 -2.72 -19.82 4.12
C SER A 366 -2.35 -18.80 5.19
N GLY A 367 -3.32 -17.99 5.59
CA GLY A 367 -3.18 -16.99 6.64
C GLY A 367 -3.91 -15.69 6.31
N ARG A 368 -3.91 -14.79 7.29
CA ARG A 368 -4.59 -13.50 7.22
C ARG A 368 -3.65 -12.37 7.59
N PHE A 369 -3.63 -11.32 6.77
CA PHE A 369 -2.95 -10.09 7.15
C PHE A 369 -3.78 -9.35 8.19
N LEU A 370 -3.15 -9.05 9.32
CA LEU A 370 -3.69 -8.17 10.33
C LEU A 370 -3.06 -6.79 10.09
N ALA A 371 -3.81 -6.00 9.35
CA ALA A 371 -3.38 -4.76 8.70
C ALA A 371 -2.24 -4.96 7.69
N THR A 372 -1.00 -4.60 8.03
CA THR A 372 0.11 -4.62 7.05
C THR A 372 0.99 -5.85 7.16
N SER A 373 0.69 -6.78 8.07
CA SER A 373 1.55 -7.93 8.37
C SER A 373 0.72 -9.18 8.57
N LEU A 374 1.23 -10.29 8.07
CA LEU A 374 0.75 -11.64 8.33
C LEU A 374 1.78 -12.30 9.25
N TYR A 375 1.29 -12.81 10.37
CA TYR A 375 2.09 -13.30 11.47
C TYR A 375 2.24 -14.82 11.42
N ALA A 376 3.41 -15.31 11.80
CA ALA A 376 3.66 -16.74 11.89
C ALA A 376 3.01 -17.34 13.15
N GLY A 377 2.90 -16.56 14.23
CA GLY A 377 2.35 -17.04 15.49
C GLY A 377 3.25 -18.01 16.25
N VAL A 378 4.49 -18.19 15.80
CA VAL A 378 5.51 -19.03 16.46
C VAL A 378 5.90 -18.40 17.79
N THR A 379 5.90 -19.20 18.86
CA THR A 379 6.09 -18.71 20.23
C THR A 379 7.47 -19.08 20.75
N VAL A 380 8.26 -18.07 21.13
CA VAL A 380 9.56 -18.23 21.82
C VAL A 380 9.45 -17.59 23.20
N ASP A 381 9.81 -18.31 24.27
CA ASP A 381 9.69 -17.83 25.66
C ASP A 381 8.29 -17.27 26.00
N ASN A 382 7.22 -17.94 25.56
CA ASN A 382 5.81 -17.52 25.70
C ASN A 382 5.45 -16.19 25.01
N ARG A 383 6.26 -15.72 24.04
CA ARG A 383 5.95 -14.56 23.22
C ARG A 383 5.98 -14.93 21.74
N SER A 384 4.87 -14.69 21.04
CA SER A 384 4.82 -14.74 19.59
C SER A 384 5.16 -13.38 18.98
N ASP A 385 5.47 -13.39 17.69
CA ASP A 385 5.63 -12.21 16.86
C ASP A 385 4.42 -11.26 16.94
N PHE A 386 3.21 -11.80 16.89
CA PHE A 386 1.96 -11.05 17.10
C PHE A 386 1.90 -10.41 18.49
N ASN A 387 2.26 -11.14 19.55
CA ASN A 387 2.23 -10.63 20.92
C ASN A 387 3.25 -9.51 21.16
N LEU A 388 4.33 -9.46 20.38
CA LEU A 388 5.30 -8.37 20.43
C LEU A 388 4.73 -7.08 19.83
N ASP A 389 3.93 -7.18 18.78
CA ASP A 389 3.25 -6.04 18.18
C ASP A 389 2.02 -5.58 18.96
N PHE A 390 1.25 -6.52 19.53
CA PHE A 390 0.01 -6.21 20.23
C PHE A 390 -0.03 -6.79 21.65
N PRO A 391 0.70 -6.19 22.61
CA PRO A 391 0.79 -6.72 23.97
C PRO A 391 -0.54 -6.55 24.73
N SER A 392 -1.26 -7.66 24.92
CA SER A 392 -2.40 -7.84 25.87
C SER A 392 -3.66 -6.97 25.66
N GLN A 393 -3.78 -6.22 24.56
CA GLN A 393 -4.94 -5.35 24.28
C GLN A 393 -5.86 -5.86 23.17
N VAL A 394 -5.46 -6.93 22.48
CA VAL A 394 -6.19 -7.54 21.36
C VAL A 394 -6.39 -9.01 21.65
N ASP A 395 -7.44 -9.59 21.06
CA ASP A 395 -7.66 -11.03 21.14
C ASP A 395 -6.49 -11.79 20.50
N PRO A 396 -6.14 -12.98 21.02
CA PRO A 396 -5.04 -13.79 20.48
C PRO A 396 -5.18 -14.06 18.98
N LEU A 397 -4.05 -14.29 18.32
CA LEU A 397 -3.98 -14.71 16.93
C LEU A 397 -4.66 -16.09 16.77
N GLU A 398 -5.64 -16.19 15.87
CA GLU A 398 -6.36 -17.43 15.58
C GLU A 398 -5.52 -18.37 14.69
N GLU A 399 -5.83 -19.67 14.71
CA GLU A 399 -5.08 -20.65 13.92
C GLU A 399 -5.19 -20.46 12.41
N SER A 400 -6.33 -19.95 11.93
CA SER A 400 -6.59 -19.60 10.52
C SER A 400 -5.88 -18.32 10.10
N GLU A 401 -5.45 -17.48 11.04
CA GLU A 401 -4.78 -16.21 10.74
C GLU A 401 -3.28 -16.36 10.58
N LYS A 402 -2.71 -17.47 11.07
CA LYS A 402 -1.28 -17.75 11.03
C LYS A 402 -0.82 -18.07 9.61
N GLY A 403 0.35 -17.54 9.25
CA GLY A 403 1.07 -17.91 8.04
C GLY A 403 1.55 -19.35 8.06
N LYS A 404 0.95 -20.19 7.23
CA LYS A 404 1.28 -21.61 7.11
C LYS A 404 1.48 -22.02 5.66
N VAL A 405 2.53 -22.80 5.43
CA VAL A 405 2.72 -23.54 4.16
C VAL A 405 2.47 -25.02 4.39
N THR A 406 1.61 -25.59 3.56
CA THR A 406 1.24 -27.02 3.50
C THR A 406 1.47 -27.57 2.09
N GLY A 407 1.36 -28.89 1.92
CA GLY A 407 1.59 -29.55 0.63
C GLY A 407 3.05 -29.96 0.44
N THR A 408 3.51 -30.06 -0.80
CA THR A 408 4.89 -30.43 -1.11
C THR A 408 5.69 -29.17 -1.46
N LEU A 409 6.71 -28.84 -0.69
CA LEU A 409 7.60 -27.70 -0.93
C LEU A 409 9.04 -28.18 -1.05
N LEU A 410 9.64 -28.03 -2.24
CA LEU A 410 11.00 -28.49 -2.54
C LEU A 410 11.23 -29.93 -2.08
N THR A 411 10.35 -30.86 -2.47
CA THR A 411 10.24 -32.29 -2.09
C THR A 411 9.81 -32.59 -0.65
N GLN A 412 9.73 -31.59 0.22
CA GLN A 412 9.33 -31.79 1.61
C GLN A 412 7.81 -31.76 1.73
N ASN A 413 7.25 -32.76 2.39
CA ASN A 413 5.81 -32.84 2.64
C ASN A 413 5.47 -32.16 3.97
N LEU A 414 4.64 -31.13 3.90
CA LEU A 414 4.18 -30.29 5.00
C LEU A 414 2.69 -30.53 5.22
N THR A 415 2.26 -30.74 6.47
CA THR A 415 0.85 -31.02 6.82
C THR A 415 0.32 -29.96 7.78
N ASP A 416 -0.99 -29.92 8.01
CA ASP A 416 -1.59 -29.00 8.98
C ASP A 416 -1.07 -29.20 10.40
N GLU A 417 -0.66 -30.42 10.76
CA GLU A 417 -0.05 -30.71 12.06
C GLU A 417 1.43 -30.30 12.16
N ALA A 418 2.10 -30.16 11.02
CA ALA A 418 3.51 -29.76 10.92
C ALA A 418 3.74 -28.84 9.70
N PRO A 419 3.13 -27.64 9.67
CA PRO A 419 3.27 -26.71 8.56
C PRO A 419 4.59 -25.96 8.65
N LEU A 420 5.09 -25.43 7.53
CA LEU A 420 6.17 -24.46 7.55
C LEU A 420 5.59 -23.07 7.85
N ALA A 421 5.98 -22.49 8.99
CA ALA A 421 5.51 -21.17 9.38
C ALA A 421 6.20 -20.06 8.56
N PHE A 422 5.41 -19.10 8.07
CA PHE A 422 5.92 -17.96 7.32
C PHE A 422 5.31 -16.64 7.82
N ARG A 423 5.94 -15.54 7.43
CA ARG A 423 5.47 -14.18 7.64
C ARG A 423 5.34 -13.48 6.30
N ALA A 424 4.46 -12.49 6.25
CA ALA A 424 4.43 -11.56 5.13
C ALA A 424 4.22 -10.13 5.61
N THR A 425 4.69 -9.15 4.84
CA THR A 425 4.55 -7.73 5.18
C THR A 425 4.34 -6.91 3.91
N LYS A 426 3.39 -5.98 3.98
CA LYS A 426 3.19 -4.92 2.97
C LYS A 426 4.29 -3.87 3.12
N ASN A 427 5.03 -3.58 2.07
CA ASN A 427 6.21 -2.71 2.12
C ASN A 427 5.96 -1.30 1.59
N ALA A 428 5.01 -1.13 0.65
CA ALA A 428 4.71 0.15 0.03
C ALA A 428 3.24 0.55 0.23
N VAL A 429 3.00 1.86 0.28
CA VAL A 429 1.67 2.46 0.34
C VAL A 429 1.30 3.08 -1.00
N VAL A 430 0.02 3.04 -1.36
CA VAL A 430 -0.48 3.62 -2.61
C VAL A 430 -1.34 4.84 -2.33
N GLN A 431 -1.56 5.72 -3.30
CA GLN A 431 -2.44 6.87 -3.11
C GLN A 431 -3.87 6.40 -2.81
N ALA A 432 -4.49 6.94 -1.76
CA ALA A 432 -5.85 6.56 -1.35
C ALA A 432 -6.86 6.69 -2.50
N LYS A 433 -6.87 7.83 -3.19
CA LYS A 433 -7.73 8.09 -4.34
C LYS A 433 -6.96 8.85 -5.41
N PRO A 434 -6.53 8.17 -6.49
CA PRO A 434 -5.90 8.82 -7.64
C PRO A 434 -6.87 9.77 -8.37
N ASP A 435 -6.31 10.72 -9.12
CA ASP A 435 -7.09 11.63 -9.97
C ASP A 435 -7.62 10.89 -11.20
N THR A 436 -8.94 10.83 -11.32
CA THR A 436 -9.62 10.11 -12.41
C THR A 436 -9.41 10.77 -13.77
N THR A 437 -9.13 12.08 -13.82
CA THR A 437 -8.83 12.77 -15.08
C THR A 437 -7.44 12.39 -15.60
N ILE A 438 -6.46 12.26 -14.70
CA ILE A 438 -5.13 11.74 -15.06
C ILE A 438 -5.21 10.28 -15.49
N ILE A 439 -5.97 9.44 -14.78
CA ILE A 439 -6.18 8.04 -15.19
C ILE A 439 -6.81 7.98 -16.58
N SER A 440 -7.85 8.78 -16.84
CA SER A 440 -8.51 8.83 -18.15
C SER A 440 -7.54 9.19 -19.28
N ASP A 441 -6.55 10.04 -19.03
CA ASP A 441 -5.55 10.44 -20.02
C ASP A 441 -4.44 9.38 -20.22
N LEU A 442 -4.27 8.47 -19.26
CA LEU A 442 -3.38 7.31 -19.39
C LEU A 442 -3.99 6.16 -20.19
N VAL A 443 -5.33 6.10 -20.30
CA VAL A 443 -6.01 4.98 -20.96
C VAL A 443 -5.51 4.86 -22.40
N GLY A 444 -4.93 3.70 -22.72
CA GLY A 444 -4.30 3.51 -24.01
C GLY A 444 -3.37 2.30 -24.06
N THR A 445 -2.76 2.13 -25.23
CA THR A 445 -1.79 1.07 -25.50
C THR A 445 -0.40 1.66 -25.62
N TYR A 446 0.55 1.04 -24.92
CA TYR A 446 1.93 1.45 -24.85
C TYR A 446 2.83 0.31 -25.32
N THR A 447 3.92 0.68 -25.98
CA THR A 447 5.00 -0.24 -26.35
C THR A 447 6.11 -0.15 -25.32
N ILE A 448 6.70 -1.28 -24.99
CA ILE A 448 7.78 -1.36 -24.01
C ILE A 448 8.91 -2.28 -24.49
N ARG A 449 10.14 -1.88 -24.20
CA ARG A 449 11.36 -2.66 -24.41
C ARG A 449 12.21 -2.61 -23.15
N LEU A 450 12.67 -3.77 -22.71
CA LEU A 450 13.63 -3.85 -21.61
C LEU A 450 15.03 -3.77 -22.18
N MET A 451 15.81 -2.79 -21.75
CA MET A 451 17.18 -2.58 -22.20
C MET A 451 18.15 -3.13 -21.16
N ARG A 452 19.20 -3.83 -21.59
CA ARG A 452 20.29 -4.33 -20.74
C ARG A 452 21.64 -3.89 -21.27
N VAL A 453 22.66 -3.96 -20.42
CA VAL A 453 24.05 -3.69 -20.82
C VAL A 453 24.47 -4.64 -21.95
N CYS A 454 25.21 -4.11 -22.92
CA CYS A 454 25.90 -4.90 -23.93
C CYS A 454 27.13 -5.58 -23.29
N VAL A 455 27.09 -6.92 -23.12
CA VAL A 455 28.18 -7.72 -22.56
C VAL A 455 28.33 -9.05 -23.31
N GLY A 456 29.51 -9.31 -23.89
CA GLY A 456 29.91 -10.64 -24.40
C GLY A 456 29.19 -11.13 -25.67
N GLU A 457 29.92 -11.95 -26.45
CA GLU A 457 29.61 -12.57 -27.76
C GLU A 457 28.55 -11.84 -28.64
N ASP A 458 29.07 -11.10 -29.63
CA ASP A 458 28.40 -10.12 -30.51
C ASP A 458 28.24 -8.70 -29.92
N ASP A 459 29.33 -8.09 -29.41
CA ASP A 459 29.51 -6.63 -29.41
C ASP A 459 29.71 -6.13 -30.87
N ASP A 460 28.84 -6.54 -31.79
CA ASP A 460 28.82 -6.05 -33.15
C ASP A 460 27.97 -4.77 -33.12
N ASP A 461 28.50 -3.66 -33.66
CA ASP A 461 27.90 -2.31 -33.66
C ASP A 461 26.45 -2.26 -34.19
N THR A 462 25.94 -3.37 -34.75
CA THR A 462 24.59 -3.53 -35.30
C THR A 462 23.52 -3.89 -34.26
N LYS A 463 23.88 -4.40 -33.08
CA LYS A 463 22.91 -4.85 -32.04
C LYS A 463 22.93 -4.00 -30.78
N CYS A 464 24.00 -3.27 -30.54
CA CYS A 464 24.15 -2.41 -29.38
C CYS A 464 24.07 -0.94 -29.79
N SER A 465 23.51 -0.13 -28.91
CA SER A 465 23.34 1.31 -29.07
C SER A 465 23.88 2.03 -27.85
N VAL A 466 24.40 3.23 -28.06
CA VAL A 466 24.86 4.10 -26.97
C VAL A 466 23.72 4.32 -25.97
N ILE A 467 24.02 4.21 -24.68
CA ILE A 467 23.08 4.52 -23.60
C ILE A 467 22.71 6.02 -23.70
N PRO A 468 21.43 6.37 -23.89
CA PRO A 468 21.00 7.76 -23.89
C PRO A 468 21.36 8.47 -22.58
N ALA A 469 21.87 9.70 -22.69
CA ALA A 469 22.04 10.56 -21.54
C ALA A 469 20.66 11.03 -21.02
N PRO A 470 20.48 11.22 -19.70
CA PRO A 470 19.36 11.99 -19.17
C PRO A 470 19.41 13.43 -19.71
N ASP A 471 18.32 14.18 -19.56
CA ASP A 471 18.26 15.57 -20.03
C ASP A 471 19.36 16.44 -19.39
N ASP A 472 19.91 17.37 -20.19
CA ASP A 472 21.14 18.17 -19.95
C ASP A 472 21.13 19.04 -18.67
N ASP A 473 19.99 19.14 -17.96
CA ASP A 473 19.84 19.94 -16.74
C ASP A 473 20.10 19.12 -15.44
N THR A 474 20.86 18.03 -15.53
CA THR A 474 21.18 17.15 -14.40
C THR A 474 21.97 17.92 -13.32
N PRO A 475 21.51 17.96 -12.05
CA PRO A 475 22.29 18.53 -10.95
C PRO A 475 23.61 17.77 -10.75
N ASP A 476 24.72 18.49 -10.51
CA ASP A 476 26.08 17.94 -10.28
C ASP A 476 26.18 16.91 -9.13
N ASN A 477 25.12 16.69 -8.35
CA ASN A 477 25.13 16.01 -7.06
C ASN A 477 24.05 14.93 -6.85
N ASN A 478 23.41 14.40 -7.90
CA ASN A 478 22.50 13.26 -7.73
C ASN A 478 23.30 11.97 -7.44
N GLU A 479 23.20 11.44 -6.21
CA GLU A 479 23.94 10.24 -5.77
C GLU A 479 23.45 8.92 -6.43
N GLU A 480 22.23 8.89 -6.98
CA GLU A 480 21.71 7.73 -7.75
C GLU A 480 22.22 7.71 -9.20
N VAL A 481 22.86 8.80 -9.63
CA VAL A 481 23.57 8.97 -10.89
C VAL A 481 25.04 8.65 -10.62
N THR A 482 25.42 7.37 -10.71
CA THR A 482 26.81 6.90 -10.58
C THR A 482 27.73 7.56 -11.61
N PRO A 483 29.05 7.70 -11.31
CA PRO A 483 29.89 8.70 -11.93
C PRO A 483 30.02 8.52 -13.44
N VAL A 484 29.84 9.65 -14.10
CA VAL A 484 30.18 10.00 -15.46
C VAL A 484 31.30 9.13 -16.05
N THR A 485 30.97 8.34 -17.06
CA THR A 485 31.98 7.70 -17.91
C THR A 485 31.95 8.40 -19.24
N CYS A 486 33.06 9.05 -19.60
CA CYS A 486 33.13 9.75 -20.85
C CYS A 486 33.51 8.80 -21.99
N ASP A 487 33.07 9.12 -23.20
CA ASP A 487 33.47 8.41 -24.41
C ASP A 487 35.00 8.30 -24.49
N ARG A 488 35.48 7.45 -25.41
CA ARG A 488 36.90 7.16 -25.59
C ARG A 488 37.77 8.40 -25.85
N ASN A 489 37.16 9.54 -26.20
CA ASN A 489 37.80 10.82 -26.50
C ASN A 489 37.67 11.85 -25.35
N GLY A 490 36.85 11.57 -24.34
CA GLY A 490 36.57 12.46 -23.21
C GLY A 490 35.64 13.63 -23.54
N GLU A 491 34.86 13.55 -24.62
CA GLU A 491 34.01 14.67 -25.09
C GLU A 491 32.54 14.54 -24.65
N ASN A 492 32.00 13.32 -24.53
CA ASN A 492 30.62 13.07 -24.10
C ASN A 492 30.60 12.16 -22.88
N CYS A 493 29.86 12.54 -21.85
CA CYS A 493 29.96 11.99 -20.50
C CYS A 493 28.61 11.38 -20.09
N PHE A 494 28.55 10.07 -19.86
CA PHE A 494 27.29 9.30 -19.73
C PHE A 494 27.03 8.78 -18.30
N VAL A 495 25.74 8.59 -17.99
CA VAL A 495 25.20 8.16 -16.70
C VAL A 495 24.67 6.72 -16.79
N ALA A 496 25.16 5.82 -15.94
CA ALA A 496 24.76 4.40 -15.94
C ALA A 496 23.76 4.03 -14.81
N GLY A 497 22.98 4.99 -14.29
CA GLY A 497 22.21 4.83 -13.04
C GLY A 497 21.18 3.68 -12.98
N ASN A 498 20.85 3.05 -14.12
CA ASN A 498 19.93 1.91 -14.21
C ASN A 498 20.61 0.54 -14.33
N TYR A 499 21.94 0.50 -14.48
CA TYR A 499 22.68 -0.72 -14.78
C TYR A 499 23.69 -1.07 -13.69
N GLN A 500 23.88 -2.37 -13.45
CA GLN A 500 25.01 -2.82 -12.63
C GLN A 500 26.33 -2.64 -13.38
N LEU A 501 27.37 -2.29 -12.61
CA LEU A 501 28.74 -2.28 -13.11
C LEU A 501 29.17 -3.71 -13.44
N THR A 502 29.62 -3.93 -14.68
CA THR A 502 30.11 -5.21 -15.18
C THR A 502 31.60 -5.08 -15.47
N GLY A 503 32.46 -5.47 -14.52
CA GLY A 503 33.92 -5.39 -14.65
C GLY A 503 34.54 -4.01 -14.36
N GLU A 504 35.67 -3.69 -15.03
CA GLU A 504 36.39 -2.42 -14.86
C GLU A 504 35.82 -1.31 -15.77
N GLY A 505 34.88 -0.52 -15.25
CA GLY A 505 34.31 0.66 -15.92
C GLY A 505 32.78 0.69 -15.82
N SER A 506 32.16 1.81 -16.21
CA SER A 506 30.70 1.87 -16.32
C SER A 506 30.25 1.51 -17.74
N PRO A 507 29.08 0.87 -17.89
CA PRO A 507 28.57 0.53 -19.20
C PRO A 507 28.28 1.79 -20.02
N SER A 508 28.59 1.73 -21.32
CA SER A 508 28.36 2.84 -22.28
C SER A 508 27.36 2.47 -23.38
N ASP A 509 27.18 1.17 -23.63
CA ASP A 509 26.27 0.64 -24.64
C ASP A 509 25.23 -0.32 -24.02
N GLU A 510 24.05 -0.30 -24.60
CA GLU A 510 22.92 -1.16 -24.25
C GLU A 510 22.36 -1.89 -25.46
N ARG A 511 21.54 -2.90 -25.19
CA ARG A 511 20.78 -3.65 -26.19
C ARG A 511 19.43 -4.05 -25.63
N VAL A 512 18.49 -4.35 -26.52
CA VAL A 512 17.23 -4.96 -26.13
C VAL A 512 17.51 -6.32 -25.46
N ARG A 513 16.92 -6.51 -24.28
CA ARG A 513 16.87 -7.78 -23.56
C ARG A 513 15.99 -8.73 -24.35
N ILE A 514 16.49 -9.92 -24.59
CA ILE A 514 15.80 -10.98 -25.32
C ILE A 514 15.81 -12.21 -24.41
N ASP A 515 14.63 -12.68 -24.05
CA ASP A 515 14.45 -13.82 -23.15
C ASP A 515 14.16 -15.12 -23.95
N GLU A 516 13.87 -16.23 -23.26
CA GLU A 516 13.66 -17.56 -23.86
C GLU A 516 12.63 -17.59 -25.01
N GLY A 517 11.65 -16.68 -25.01
CA GLY A 517 10.64 -16.54 -26.06
C GLY A 517 11.09 -15.73 -27.29
N VAL A 518 12.31 -15.20 -27.29
CA VAL A 518 12.85 -14.27 -28.29
C VAL A 518 11.99 -13.00 -28.45
N VAL A 519 11.29 -12.62 -27.38
CA VAL A 519 10.52 -11.38 -27.32
C VAL A 519 11.47 -10.28 -26.86
N GLY A 520 11.69 -9.27 -27.71
CA GLY A 520 12.42 -8.05 -27.33
C GLY A 520 11.50 -6.85 -27.07
N GLU A 521 10.27 -6.93 -27.57
CA GLU A 521 9.28 -5.87 -27.47
C GLU A 521 7.91 -6.46 -27.19
N PHE A 522 7.18 -5.81 -26.31
CA PHE A 522 5.82 -6.19 -25.94
C PHE A 522 5.00 -4.93 -25.68
N CYS A 523 3.73 -5.10 -25.35
CA CYS A 523 2.82 -3.99 -25.15
C CYS A 523 2.02 -4.11 -23.86
N LEU A 524 1.58 -2.96 -23.37
CA LEU A 524 0.74 -2.82 -22.19
C LEU A 524 -0.52 -2.05 -22.56
N SER A 525 -1.65 -2.40 -21.95
CA SER A 525 -2.89 -1.64 -22.04
C SER A 525 -3.30 -1.15 -20.66
N ILE A 526 -3.35 0.17 -20.48
CA ILE A 526 -3.86 0.79 -19.26
C ILE A 526 -5.38 0.93 -19.39
N LYS A 527 -6.11 0.34 -18.44
CA LYS A 527 -7.59 0.34 -18.40
C LYS A 527 -8.11 1.56 -17.64
N ALA A 528 -9.43 1.80 -17.75
CA ALA A 528 -10.08 2.97 -17.16
C ALA A 528 -10.07 2.99 -15.63
N ASP A 529 -9.92 1.84 -14.99
CA ASP A 529 -9.75 1.68 -13.54
C ASP A 529 -8.27 1.83 -13.09
N GLY A 530 -7.36 2.04 -14.05
CA GLY A 530 -5.92 2.16 -13.81
C GLY A 530 -5.19 0.83 -13.69
N THR A 531 -5.85 -0.32 -13.89
CA THR A 531 -5.18 -1.63 -14.01
C THR A 531 -4.47 -1.75 -15.38
N ILE A 532 -3.43 -2.58 -15.44
CA ILE A 532 -2.54 -2.66 -16.59
C ILE A 532 -2.46 -4.12 -17.05
N GLU A 533 -2.88 -4.38 -18.28
CA GLU A 533 -2.85 -5.70 -18.91
C GLU A 533 -1.68 -5.82 -19.87
N ILE A 534 -1.06 -7.00 -19.92
CA ILE A 534 0.07 -7.27 -20.82
C ILE A 534 -0.37 -7.89 -22.14
N GLY A 535 0.41 -7.66 -23.19
CA GLY A 535 0.18 -8.23 -24.51
C GLY A 535 1.46 -8.34 -25.32
N ALA A 536 1.35 -8.97 -26.49
CA ALA A 536 2.39 -8.98 -27.51
C ALA A 536 1.96 -8.10 -28.69
N TRP A 537 2.92 -7.40 -29.30
CA TRP A 537 2.63 -6.62 -30.48
C TRP A 537 2.38 -7.52 -31.70
N ASN A 538 1.36 -7.20 -32.49
CA ASN A 538 1.08 -7.88 -33.75
C ASN A 538 1.36 -6.96 -34.94
N ASP A 539 2.54 -7.14 -35.53
CA ASP A 539 2.99 -6.36 -36.70
C ASP A 539 2.01 -6.41 -37.88
N ALA A 540 1.35 -7.55 -38.10
CA ALA A 540 0.45 -7.73 -39.23
C ALA A 540 -0.87 -6.96 -39.08
N LYS A 541 -1.25 -6.64 -37.84
CA LYS A 541 -2.50 -5.94 -37.51
C LYS A 541 -2.28 -4.56 -36.90
N ASP A 542 -1.03 -4.19 -36.64
CA ASP A 542 -0.64 -2.94 -35.99
C ASP A 542 -1.42 -2.73 -34.69
N ASN A 543 -1.47 -3.78 -33.85
CA ASN A 543 -2.20 -3.74 -32.60
C ASN A 543 -1.56 -4.61 -31.51
N CYS A 544 -1.88 -4.27 -30.26
CA CYS A 544 -1.54 -5.10 -29.10
C CYS A 544 -2.51 -6.27 -28.98
N LEU A 545 -1.99 -7.50 -28.97
CA LEU A 545 -2.74 -8.70 -28.62
C LEU A 545 -2.56 -8.97 -27.13
N LEU A 546 -3.57 -8.57 -26.36
CA LEU A 546 -3.57 -8.75 -24.91
C LEU A 546 -3.73 -10.23 -24.52
N THR A 547 -3.11 -10.61 -23.40
CA THR A 547 -3.07 -11.99 -22.91
C THR A 547 -4.27 -12.35 -22.02
N GLY A 548 -5.04 -11.36 -21.54
CA GLY A 548 -6.04 -11.56 -20.50
C GLY A 548 -5.48 -11.50 -19.08
N HIS A 549 -4.19 -11.17 -18.90
CA HIS A 549 -3.53 -11.12 -17.60
C HIS A 549 -3.11 -9.70 -17.21
N ASP A 550 -3.63 -9.24 -16.07
CA ASP A 550 -3.21 -7.98 -15.45
C ASP A 550 -1.83 -8.16 -14.78
N VAL A 551 -0.94 -7.20 -14.99
CA VAL A 551 0.45 -7.23 -14.50
C VAL A 551 0.82 -6.01 -13.66
N GLY A 552 -0.11 -5.08 -13.42
CA GLY A 552 0.18 -3.90 -12.63
C GLY A 552 -0.97 -2.91 -12.57
N PHE A 553 -0.72 -1.75 -11.97
CA PHE A 553 -1.71 -0.69 -11.84
C PHE A 553 -1.09 0.69 -11.54
N VAL A 554 -1.91 1.74 -11.68
CA VAL A 554 -1.59 3.11 -11.30
C VAL A 554 -1.59 3.26 -9.77
N THR A 555 -0.42 3.53 -9.20
CA THR A 555 -0.24 3.65 -7.74
C THR A 555 -0.44 5.07 -7.26
N ARG A 556 -0.15 6.09 -8.08
CA ARG A 556 -0.27 7.52 -7.74
C ARG A 556 -0.41 8.40 -8.97
N THR A 557 -1.01 9.57 -8.80
CA THR A 557 -1.23 10.59 -9.84
C THR A 557 -0.78 11.97 -9.34
N PHE A 558 -0.33 12.82 -10.27
CA PHE A 558 0.19 14.16 -10.00
C PHE A 558 -0.28 15.14 -11.06
N GLU A 559 -0.79 16.29 -10.65
CA GLU A 559 -1.24 17.35 -11.56
C GLU A 559 -0.09 18.21 -12.10
N ASN A 560 1.00 18.37 -11.34
CA ASN A 560 2.11 19.25 -11.69
C ASN A 560 3.47 18.58 -11.39
N PRO A 561 4.25 18.21 -12.43
CA PRO A 561 3.80 18.00 -13.81
C PRO A 561 2.79 16.87 -13.91
N LYS A 562 1.94 16.91 -14.93
CA LYS A 562 0.87 15.93 -15.14
C LYS A 562 1.49 14.55 -15.42
N SER A 563 1.28 13.59 -14.53
CA SER A 563 1.99 12.31 -14.57
C SER A 563 1.40 11.29 -13.60
N ALA A 564 1.81 10.03 -13.72
CA ALA A 564 1.36 8.97 -12.84
C ALA A 564 2.42 7.90 -12.56
N ASN A 565 2.53 7.48 -11.29
CA ASN A 565 3.33 6.33 -10.92
C ASN A 565 2.57 5.05 -11.24
N VAL A 566 3.31 4.07 -11.76
CA VAL A 566 2.84 2.71 -12.00
C VAL A 566 3.80 1.72 -11.37
N SER A 567 3.25 0.60 -10.91
CA SER A 567 4.03 -0.56 -10.49
C SER A 567 3.57 -1.76 -11.31
N LEU A 568 4.53 -2.47 -11.90
CA LEU A 568 4.31 -3.66 -12.70
C LEU A 568 5.10 -4.83 -12.11
N MET A 569 4.49 -6.01 -12.10
CA MET A 569 5.12 -7.29 -11.80
C MET A 569 4.67 -8.28 -12.88
N LEU A 570 5.58 -8.64 -13.78
CA LEU A 570 5.30 -9.52 -14.92
C LEU A 570 5.24 -11.00 -14.49
N ALA A 571 4.47 -11.30 -13.44
CA ALA A 571 4.33 -12.64 -12.87
C ALA A 571 2.89 -12.90 -12.42
N PRO A 572 1.90 -12.90 -13.35
CA PRO A 572 0.52 -13.12 -12.98
C PRO A 572 0.25 -14.52 -12.43
N GLY A 573 1.08 -15.50 -12.79
CA GLY A 573 1.06 -16.85 -12.22
C GLY A 573 2.08 -17.74 -12.93
N LEU A 574 2.69 -18.70 -12.23
CA LEU A 574 3.71 -19.57 -12.81
C LEU A 574 3.13 -20.59 -13.80
N ASP A 575 1.86 -20.93 -13.64
CA ASP A 575 1.05 -21.78 -14.51
C ASP A 575 0.75 -21.14 -15.88
N VAL A 576 0.73 -19.80 -15.95
CA VAL A 576 0.49 -19.03 -17.19
C VAL A 576 1.75 -18.34 -17.73
N ARG A 577 2.92 -18.62 -17.14
CA ARG A 577 4.20 -17.96 -17.49
C ARG A 577 4.53 -17.98 -18.99
N GLY A 578 4.08 -18.99 -19.73
CA GLY A 578 4.34 -19.14 -21.16
C GLY A 578 3.71 -18.03 -22.03
N ASP A 579 2.68 -17.36 -21.50
CA ASP A 579 1.99 -16.26 -22.19
C ASP A 579 2.61 -14.90 -21.87
N ILE A 580 3.56 -14.83 -20.93
CA ILE A 580 4.03 -13.59 -20.31
C ILE A 580 5.47 -13.28 -20.77
N PRO A 581 5.69 -12.19 -21.53
CA PRO A 581 7.04 -11.78 -21.89
C PRO A 581 7.80 -11.28 -20.66
N HIS A 582 9.07 -11.63 -20.57
CA HIS A 582 9.96 -11.24 -19.47
C HIS A 582 9.43 -11.57 -18.08
N TYR A 583 8.92 -12.80 -17.92
CA TYR A 583 8.33 -13.29 -16.68
C TYR A 583 9.18 -12.96 -15.43
N ASN A 584 8.52 -12.60 -14.33
CA ASN A 584 9.07 -12.17 -13.04
C ASN A 584 9.78 -10.80 -13.02
N THR A 585 9.78 -10.05 -14.12
CA THR A 585 10.34 -8.70 -14.12
C THR A 585 9.47 -7.73 -13.33
N ALA A 586 10.07 -6.98 -12.41
CA ALA A 586 9.44 -5.87 -11.70
C ALA A 586 9.83 -4.52 -12.33
N ILE A 587 8.87 -3.61 -12.47
CA ILE A 587 9.08 -2.25 -13.00
C ILE A 587 8.32 -1.27 -12.12
N GLU A 588 9.02 -0.24 -11.65
CA GLU A 588 8.40 0.91 -10.99
C GLU A 588 8.84 2.18 -11.70
N GLY A 589 7.87 2.99 -12.12
CA GLY A 589 8.16 4.19 -12.91
C GLY A 589 7.03 5.20 -12.87
N ARG A 590 7.31 6.41 -13.34
CA ARG A 590 6.39 7.52 -13.46
C ARG A 590 6.23 7.88 -14.94
N ILE A 591 5.03 7.66 -15.46
CA ILE A 591 4.64 8.02 -16.82
C ILE A 591 4.42 9.53 -16.86
N ASP A 592 5.18 10.22 -17.69
CA ASP A 592 4.98 11.63 -17.98
C ASP A 592 3.79 11.79 -18.94
N LEU A 593 2.88 12.72 -18.69
CA LEU A 593 1.77 13.05 -19.59
C LEU A 593 1.96 14.44 -20.18
N GLY A 594 3.23 14.78 -20.44
CA GLY A 594 3.65 16.00 -21.11
C GLY A 594 2.96 16.23 -22.46
N SER A 595 3.18 17.43 -23.01
CA SER A 595 2.42 17.92 -24.17
C SER A 595 2.74 17.23 -25.51
N ASP A 596 3.79 16.41 -25.59
CA ASP A 596 4.19 15.71 -26.82
C ASP A 596 3.34 14.45 -27.11
N GLY A 597 2.61 13.95 -26.10
CA GLY A 597 1.73 12.78 -26.20
C GLY A 597 2.45 11.44 -26.29
N CYS A 598 3.78 11.42 -26.18
CA CYS A 598 4.59 10.20 -26.26
C CYS A 598 4.65 9.41 -24.96
N ALA A 599 4.36 10.09 -23.86
CA ALA A 599 4.21 9.52 -22.53
C ALA A 599 5.35 8.58 -22.09
N PRO A 600 6.60 9.05 -22.08
CA PRO A 600 7.74 8.25 -21.62
C PRO A 600 7.61 7.90 -20.13
N MET A 601 8.29 6.83 -19.71
CA MET A 601 8.33 6.39 -18.32
C MET A 601 9.71 6.63 -17.70
N TYR A 602 9.73 7.40 -16.62
CA TYR A 602 10.93 7.76 -15.88
C TYR A 602 10.98 7.11 -14.50
N ARG A 603 12.17 7.10 -13.90
CA ARG A 603 12.41 6.52 -12.58
C ARG A 603 11.69 7.34 -11.51
N LEU A 604 11.20 6.65 -10.49
CA LEU A 604 10.58 7.30 -9.34
C LEU A 604 11.55 8.21 -8.60
N GLY A 605 11.01 9.25 -7.97
CA GLY A 605 11.77 10.32 -7.31
C GLY A 605 11.70 11.61 -8.13
N ASP A 606 11.44 12.73 -7.47
CA ASP A 606 11.22 14.01 -8.17
C ASP A 606 12.44 14.40 -9.01
N GLU A 607 13.65 14.33 -8.45
CA GLU A 607 14.88 14.64 -9.20
C GLU A 607 15.10 13.71 -10.39
N ASN A 608 14.81 12.41 -10.25
CA ASN A 608 14.99 11.43 -11.32
C ASN A 608 13.98 11.62 -12.46
N PHE A 609 12.74 12.00 -12.11
CA PHE A 609 11.70 12.31 -13.09
C PHE A 609 12.02 13.57 -13.87
N GLU A 610 12.42 14.65 -13.18
CA GLU A 610 12.70 15.95 -13.81
C GLU A 610 13.92 15.90 -14.75
N ILE A 611 14.90 15.02 -14.51
CA ILE A 611 16.05 14.83 -15.40
C ILE A 611 15.79 13.80 -16.52
N GLY A 612 14.58 13.23 -16.61
CA GLY A 612 14.26 12.24 -17.64
C GLY A 612 15.02 10.91 -17.52
N LEU A 613 15.45 10.52 -16.31
CA LEU A 613 16.12 9.24 -16.11
C LEU A 613 15.13 8.10 -16.35
N ARG A 614 15.34 7.28 -17.40
CA ARG A 614 14.46 6.16 -17.75
C ARG A 614 14.14 5.27 -16.53
N ALA A 615 12.91 4.75 -16.46
CA ALA A 615 12.55 3.81 -15.42
C ALA A 615 13.46 2.56 -15.43
N LYS A 616 13.55 1.89 -14.29
CA LYS A 616 14.39 0.70 -14.10
C LYS A 616 13.51 -0.55 -14.05
N TRP A 617 13.97 -1.62 -14.69
CA TRP A 617 13.44 -2.97 -14.47
C TRP A 617 14.41 -3.79 -13.63
N VAL A 618 13.88 -4.73 -12.85
CA VAL A 618 14.66 -5.63 -11.98
C VAL A 618 14.10 -7.05 -12.08
N GLU A 619 14.98 -8.05 -12.19
CA GLU A 619 14.62 -9.47 -12.21
C GLU A 619 15.81 -10.28 -11.69
N GLN A 620 15.72 -10.90 -10.52
CA GLN A 620 16.89 -11.57 -9.90
C GLN A 620 16.67 -13.05 -9.58
N ALA A 621 15.45 -13.55 -9.80
CA ALA A 621 15.03 -14.84 -9.25
C ALA A 621 14.69 -15.88 -10.31
N TYR A 622 14.31 -15.46 -11.52
CA TYR A 622 13.83 -16.35 -12.56
C TYR A 622 14.88 -16.57 -13.65
N LEU A 623 15.02 -15.67 -14.61
CA LEU A 623 15.85 -15.87 -15.80
C LEU A 623 17.36 -15.89 -15.50
N PRO A 624 17.95 -14.94 -14.74
CA PRO A 624 19.36 -15.03 -14.35
C PRO A 624 19.67 -16.34 -13.64
N PHE A 625 18.74 -16.85 -12.83
CA PHE A 625 18.94 -18.08 -12.07
C PHE A 625 18.89 -19.32 -12.97
N ILE A 626 17.95 -19.38 -13.93
CA ILE A 626 17.93 -20.40 -14.99
C ILE A 626 19.25 -20.40 -15.76
N MET A 627 19.72 -19.23 -16.19
CA MET A 627 20.98 -19.11 -16.93
C MET A 627 22.17 -19.60 -16.10
N LEU A 628 22.19 -19.28 -14.79
CA LEU A 628 23.25 -19.69 -13.88
C LEU A 628 23.30 -21.21 -13.69
N GLU A 629 22.15 -21.86 -13.49
CA GLU A 629 22.09 -23.28 -13.15
C GLU A 629 22.10 -24.20 -14.39
N GLU A 630 21.60 -23.74 -15.54
CA GLU A 630 21.43 -24.59 -16.73
C GLU A 630 22.47 -24.31 -17.84
N ASN A 631 23.00 -23.09 -17.92
CA ASN A 631 23.80 -22.64 -19.07
C ASN A 631 25.24 -22.26 -18.75
N PHE A 632 25.54 -21.78 -17.53
CA PHE A 632 26.88 -21.33 -17.16
C PHE A 632 27.76 -22.44 -16.55
N GLU A 633 29.08 -22.30 -16.67
CA GLU A 633 30.03 -23.17 -15.97
C GLU A 633 29.96 -22.97 -14.43
N ASP A 634 30.37 -23.99 -13.66
CA ASP A 634 30.53 -23.89 -12.19
C ASP A 634 32.02 -24.03 -11.79
N PRO A 635 32.70 -22.96 -11.33
CA PRO A 635 32.18 -21.60 -11.16
C PRO A 635 32.08 -20.85 -12.51
N PRO A 636 31.20 -19.82 -12.62
CA PRO A 636 31.05 -19.06 -13.84
C PRO A 636 32.33 -18.34 -14.25
N THR A 637 32.56 -18.23 -15.55
CA THR A 637 33.58 -17.36 -16.14
C THR A 637 33.26 -15.89 -15.90
N GLU A 638 34.24 -15.00 -16.13
CA GLU A 638 34.04 -13.55 -16.01
C GLU A 638 32.97 -13.03 -16.99
N ILE A 639 32.95 -13.54 -18.22
CA ILE A 639 31.96 -13.15 -19.23
C ILE A 639 30.56 -13.61 -18.79
N GLU A 640 30.41 -14.85 -18.32
CA GLU A 640 29.14 -15.37 -17.81
C GLU A 640 28.66 -14.57 -16.59
N SER A 641 29.57 -14.18 -15.70
CA SER A 641 29.24 -13.31 -14.55
C SER A 641 28.74 -11.93 -15.00
N ASN A 642 29.34 -11.37 -16.05
CA ASN A 642 28.88 -10.10 -16.63
C ASN A 642 27.51 -10.26 -17.30
N VAL A 643 27.28 -11.35 -18.04
CA VAL A 643 25.98 -11.67 -18.64
C VAL A 643 24.92 -11.84 -17.56
N PHE A 644 25.21 -12.59 -16.49
CA PHE A 644 24.33 -12.73 -15.33
C PHE A 644 23.91 -11.37 -14.80
N ASN A 645 24.87 -10.50 -14.46
CA ASN A 645 24.59 -9.17 -13.92
C ASN A 645 23.74 -8.33 -14.90
N SER A 646 24.02 -8.40 -16.21
CA SER A 646 23.24 -7.68 -17.23
C SER A 646 21.78 -8.14 -17.33
N LEU A 647 21.47 -9.37 -16.91
CA LEU A 647 20.13 -9.90 -16.90
C LEU A 647 19.36 -9.53 -15.63
N THR A 648 20.02 -8.97 -14.62
CA THR A 648 19.37 -8.67 -13.33
C THR A 648 18.63 -7.35 -13.28
N GLU A 649 19.07 -6.38 -14.07
CA GLU A 649 18.47 -5.06 -14.13
C GLU A 649 18.89 -4.27 -15.37
N GLY A 650 18.13 -3.24 -15.68
CA GLY A 650 18.44 -2.30 -16.75
C GLY A 650 17.37 -1.22 -16.90
N ALA A 651 17.40 -0.52 -18.03
CA ALA A 651 16.45 0.57 -18.30
C ALA A 651 15.21 0.10 -19.06
N VAL A 652 14.11 0.80 -18.84
CA VAL A 652 12.84 0.61 -19.55
C VAL A 652 12.73 1.69 -20.62
N GLN A 653 12.51 1.26 -21.86
CA GLN A 653 12.06 2.14 -22.93
C GLN A 653 10.55 1.95 -23.09
N PHE A 654 9.78 3.02 -22.89
CA PHE A 654 8.33 3.00 -22.85
C PHE A 654 7.79 4.21 -23.61
N PHE A 655 6.78 4.00 -24.45
CA PHE A 655 6.15 5.07 -25.23
C PHE A 655 4.74 4.69 -25.68
N ASN A 656 3.93 5.70 -25.95
CA ASN A 656 2.57 5.56 -26.44
C ASN A 656 2.53 5.15 -27.92
N GLY A 657 1.68 4.18 -28.25
CA GLY A 657 1.42 3.73 -29.62
C GLY A 657 2.35 2.62 -30.12
N SER A 658 2.34 2.43 -31.45
CA SER A 658 2.99 1.30 -32.12
C SER A 658 4.52 1.39 -32.17
N PRO A 659 5.21 0.25 -32.16
CA PRO A 659 6.62 0.16 -32.56
C PRO A 659 6.88 0.82 -33.91
N GLY A 660 7.97 1.57 -34.03
CA GLY A 660 8.34 2.30 -35.24
C GLY A 660 7.58 3.61 -35.47
N ASN A 661 6.74 4.05 -34.52
CA ASN A 661 6.08 5.35 -34.59
C ASN A 661 7.13 6.49 -34.58
N GLU A 662 7.36 7.12 -35.75
CA GLU A 662 8.36 8.18 -35.95
C GLU A 662 8.21 9.39 -34.98
N GLY A 663 7.03 9.58 -34.38
CA GLY A 663 6.80 10.65 -33.42
C GLY A 663 7.23 10.35 -31.99
N CYS A 664 7.25 9.06 -31.58
CA CYS A 664 7.39 8.68 -30.18
C CYS A 664 8.33 7.51 -29.91
N ASP A 665 8.63 6.66 -30.91
CA ASP A 665 9.57 5.56 -30.75
C ASP A 665 11.02 6.07 -30.86
N PRO A 666 11.82 6.02 -29.78
CA PRO A 666 13.23 6.44 -29.79
C PRO A 666 14.11 5.68 -30.79
N MET A 667 13.70 4.50 -31.25
CA MET A 667 14.44 3.68 -32.22
C MET A 667 13.89 3.77 -33.65
N ALA A 668 12.85 4.58 -33.91
CA ALA A 668 12.37 4.80 -35.26
C ALA A 668 13.44 5.48 -36.14
N PRO A 669 13.56 5.12 -37.42
CA PRO A 669 14.50 5.77 -38.32
C PRO A 669 14.20 7.27 -38.42
N SER A 670 15.20 8.11 -38.16
CA SER A 670 15.05 9.56 -38.33
C SER A 670 14.75 9.90 -39.80
N PRO A 671 13.84 10.85 -40.07
CA PRO A 671 13.45 11.23 -41.43
C PRO A 671 14.57 11.83 -42.29
#